data_AF-A0A1H7SYD8-F1
#
_entry.id   AF-A0A1H7SYD8-F1
#
_cell.length_a   1.000
_cell.length_b   1.000
_cell.length_c   1.000
_cell.angle_alpha   90.00
_cell.angle_beta   90.00
_cell.angle_gamma   90.00
#
_symmetry.space_group_name_H-M   'P 1'
#
loop_
_entity.id
_entity.type
_entity.pdbx_description
1 polymer ?
#
loop_
_entity_poly.entity_id
_entity_poly.type
_entity_poly.pdbx_seq_one_letter_code
_entity_poly.pdbx_strand_id
1 'polypeptide(L)'
;MQRSLFRAGACLALALVIGAACGGDGGGGGNEDSLTLTPRPRDINGQGQSTTLTVVAESADGTAGTGEVTLTAPAGLLGNGTKEEVLTLEDGEATTTFTCAKSFDPKCAGAVRITAEWKGVSVTSTVNVSATDGGTNPGDGGTDGGTDGGTDGGTDGGPPTQFGDLNVTLSTGKSLLIANTGDQTPVSVTVTNKTTSAPVPGKQISFTTNRGSFAPAEGTTSITATTNTSGTASVPLYAANMGPGTAEITATLAEGSLKTSLTFTAISTVSYITDKTTKALIGIESSGRDTTTPLYFKITDAAQKPVPGVELSFTVSGAAEANATDKAVTNAEGIASTTLRAGNTVGVAIVKATVSATIGSSRELSVSHPGTPIVGGKPSDRGLVVDCVRKNLGALHATPPPRSLNTNCTAALSDRFGNPVGLATTVQWYPEAGKINSPVDSKPQTGSAPSADTGVATTIFSTSGTFPPYAVTPMTGELHVGADLDDPQGRNARDMAVTVIAVVGGEEDFYDGSGTNGILNGKWDPGEWFVDLGEPLVDRNDNGKWDPGEFFIDTERIDCANPSAPATKNGVWDGPNGCWDSNTQIWRPIHIVYTGPLSLDTANHLWLPASPPYAVGVNQTVPIRFNWSDDYFNRMSSDGAGLVVKKSGSRGSVNIQSDANAFAYGGFEIAYESREATTQADGSLLLGEICNSGKPTPPGSGSSPVKTRCVRHNRFSFPEKGGNSGTINLVGATTSGSAMQSIIDLQANHTFSSSPVIQFQAVFQ
;
A
#
# COMPACT_ATOMS: atom_id res chain seq x y z
N MET A 1 -40.74 43.11 8.34
CA MET A 1 -40.58 44.52 7.93
C MET A 1 -39.11 44.90 8.11
N GLN A 2 -38.61 45.71 7.16
CA GLN A 2 -37.31 46.37 7.06
C GLN A 2 -36.05 45.56 6.68
N ARG A 3 -35.56 45.95 5.49
CA ARG A 3 -34.32 45.61 4.77
C ARG A 3 -33.24 46.66 5.07
N SER A 4 -31.97 46.27 4.92
CA SER A 4 -30.84 47.10 4.45
C SER A 4 -29.62 46.16 4.29
N LEU A 5 -29.21 45.68 3.11
CA LEU A 5 -28.39 46.28 2.04
C LEU A 5 -27.01 46.80 2.48
N PHE A 6 -25.96 46.02 2.20
CA PHE A 6 -24.65 46.50 1.74
C PHE A 6 -24.05 45.48 0.75
N ARG A 7 -23.45 45.98 -0.34
CA ARG A 7 -22.91 45.25 -1.51
C ARG A 7 -21.43 45.63 -1.73
N ALA A 8 -20.76 44.77 -2.50
CA ALA A 8 -19.48 44.90 -3.25
C ALA A 8 -18.18 44.66 -2.46
N GLY A 9 -17.14 43.97 -2.94
CA GLY A 9 -16.76 43.28 -4.21
C GLY A 9 -15.47 42.47 -3.89
N ALA A 10 -14.83 41.62 -4.70
CA ALA A 10 -14.83 41.37 -6.13
C ALA A 10 -14.29 39.93 -6.38
N CYS A 11 -14.85 39.23 -7.37
CA CYS A 11 -14.28 37.99 -7.93
C CYS A 11 -13.62 38.31 -9.28
N LEU A 12 -12.37 37.90 -9.44
CA LEU A 12 -11.58 38.07 -10.65
C LEU A 12 -11.79 36.82 -11.53
N ALA A 13 -12.56 36.98 -12.61
CA ALA A 13 -12.64 36.00 -13.70
C ALA A 13 -11.78 36.51 -14.86
N LEU A 14 -10.76 35.73 -15.24
CA LEU A 14 -9.97 35.98 -16.44
C LEU A 14 -10.43 35.00 -17.53
N ALA A 15 -11.12 35.55 -18.53
CA ALA A 15 -11.45 34.87 -19.77
C ALA A 15 -10.23 34.86 -20.70
N LEU A 16 -9.96 33.72 -21.35
CA LEU A 16 -9.12 33.68 -22.55
C LEU A 16 -9.93 33.11 -23.72
N VAL A 17 -9.94 33.93 -24.78
CA VAL A 17 -10.68 33.80 -26.03
C VAL A 17 -10.03 32.74 -26.92
N ILE A 18 -10.82 31.82 -27.49
CA ILE A 18 -10.45 31.11 -28.73
C ILE A 18 -11.57 31.31 -29.74
N GLY A 19 -11.17 31.82 -30.91
CA GLY A 19 -12.04 32.27 -31.98
C GLY A 19 -12.74 31.13 -32.72
N ALA A 20 -13.96 31.44 -33.15
CA ALA A 20 -14.77 30.65 -34.05
C ALA A 20 -14.24 30.67 -35.49
N ALA A 21 -14.27 29.51 -36.14
CA ALA A 21 -14.42 29.41 -37.59
C ALA A 21 -15.57 28.44 -37.88
N CYS A 22 -16.51 28.91 -38.70
CA CYS A 22 -17.84 28.37 -38.96
C CYS A 22 -17.86 27.04 -39.75
N GLY A 23 -18.94 26.27 -39.53
CA GLY A 23 -19.67 25.63 -40.64
C GLY A 23 -20.16 24.21 -40.37
N GLY A 24 -21.46 24.06 -40.10
CA GLY A 24 -22.16 22.77 -40.22
C GLY A 24 -23.29 22.56 -39.21
N ASP A 25 -24.44 23.17 -39.47
CA ASP A 25 -25.71 22.94 -38.78
C ASP A 25 -26.30 21.57 -39.18
N GLY A 26 -26.86 20.82 -38.23
CA GLY A 26 -27.56 19.57 -38.53
C GLY A 26 -27.80 18.60 -37.36
N GLY A 27 -28.87 18.84 -36.58
CA GLY A 27 -29.79 17.79 -36.13
C GLY A 27 -29.42 16.98 -34.88
N GLY A 28 -30.27 17.06 -33.84
CA GLY A 28 -30.19 16.22 -32.66
C GLY A 28 -30.47 14.74 -32.91
N GLY A 29 -29.79 13.89 -32.15
CA GLY A 29 -30.03 12.46 -32.00
C GLY A 29 -29.51 12.03 -30.64
N GLY A 30 -30.30 11.24 -29.92
CA GLY A 30 -30.03 10.83 -28.55
C GLY A 30 -28.73 10.05 -28.39
N ASN A 31 -28.28 9.98 -27.14
CA ASN A 31 -27.34 9.01 -26.60
C ASN A 31 -27.57 7.62 -27.21
N GLU A 32 -26.80 7.26 -28.26
CA GLU A 32 -26.74 5.92 -28.84
C GLU A 32 -25.43 5.26 -28.40
N ASP A 33 -25.45 3.93 -28.30
CA ASP A 33 -24.24 3.14 -28.05
C ASP A 33 -23.21 3.43 -29.15
N SER A 34 -21.96 3.74 -28.74
CA SER A 34 -20.88 4.08 -29.66
C SER A 34 -19.81 2.99 -29.67
N LEU A 35 -19.28 2.70 -30.86
CA LEU A 35 -18.25 1.69 -31.07
C LEU A 35 -17.18 2.24 -32.01
N THR A 36 -15.92 2.17 -31.59
CA THR A 36 -14.77 2.58 -32.40
C THR A 36 -13.78 1.43 -32.56
N LEU A 37 -13.21 1.29 -33.76
CA LEU A 37 -12.20 0.28 -34.09
C LEU A 37 -10.98 0.96 -34.72
N THR A 38 -9.86 0.91 -34.02
CA THR A 38 -8.63 1.61 -34.41
C THR A 38 -7.47 0.64 -34.59
N PRO A 39 -6.98 0.40 -35.83
CA PRO A 39 -5.75 -0.34 -36.08
C PRO A 39 -4.50 0.53 -35.86
N ARG A 40 -3.48 -0.02 -35.19
CA ARG A 40 -2.16 0.61 -35.03
C ARG A 40 -1.04 -0.43 -35.18
N PRO A 41 -0.19 -0.33 -36.22
CA PRO A 41 -0.23 0.61 -37.35
C PRO A 41 -1.38 0.32 -38.34
N ARG A 42 -1.86 1.32 -39.08
CA ARG A 42 -2.94 1.13 -40.08
C ARG A 42 -2.46 0.46 -41.37
N ASP A 43 -1.15 0.53 -41.65
CA ASP A 43 -0.50 -0.04 -42.81
C ASP A 43 0.44 -1.18 -42.37
N ILE A 44 0.29 -2.36 -42.96
CA ILE A 44 1.10 -3.55 -42.70
C ILE A 44 1.62 -4.14 -44.01
N ASN A 45 2.76 -4.83 -43.98
CA ASN A 45 3.26 -5.55 -45.16
C ASN A 45 2.47 -6.85 -45.41
N GLY A 46 2.47 -7.33 -46.66
CA GLY A 46 1.87 -8.62 -47.03
C GLY A 46 2.68 -9.86 -46.64
N GLN A 47 3.67 -9.74 -45.75
CA GLN A 47 4.58 -10.83 -45.33
C GLN A 47 4.31 -11.33 -43.90
N GLY A 48 3.21 -10.90 -43.26
CA GLY A 48 2.84 -11.34 -41.91
C GLY A 48 3.17 -10.34 -40.81
N GLN A 49 3.34 -9.06 -41.14
CA GLN A 49 3.33 -7.99 -40.15
C GLN A 49 1.95 -7.88 -39.49
N SER A 50 1.93 -7.67 -38.18
CA SER A 50 0.71 -7.54 -37.39
C SER A 50 0.37 -6.08 -37.08
N THR A 51 -0.92 -5.79 -36.90
CA THR A 51 -1.44 -4.54 -36.35
C THR A 51 -2.24 -4.84 -35.09
N THR A 52 -2.16 -3.97 -34.09
CA THR A 52 -3.02 -4.07 -32.92
C THR A 52 -4.33 -3.36 -33.22
N LEU A 53 -5.44 -4.10 -33.10
CA LEU A 53 -6.80 -3.57 -33.18
C LEU A 53 -7.26 -3.21 -31.78
N THR A 54 -7.53 -1.93 -31.54
CA THR A 54 -8.19 -1.46 -30.32
C THR A 54 -9.67 -1.20 -30.62
N VAL A 55 -10.54 -1.86 -29.86
CA VAL A 55 -11.97 -1.59 -29.84
C VAL A 55 -12.30 -0.80 -28.58
N VAL A 56 -13.00 0.32 -28.72
CA VAL A 56 -13.59 1.04 -27.58
C VAL A 56 -15.09 1.10 -27.78
N ALA A 57 -15.84 0.64 -26.78
CA ALA A 57 -17.28 0.65 -26.72
C ALA A 57 -17.74 1.56 -25.58
N GLU A 58 -18.70 2.43 -25.84
CA GLU A 58 -19.32 3.32 -24.86
C GLU A 58 -20.84 3.16 -24.97
N SER A 59 -21.51 2.91 -23.84
CA SER A 59 -22.96 2.81 -23.82
C SER A 59 -23.59 4.20 -24.00
N ALA A 60 -24.84 4.24 -24.43
CA ALA A 60 -25.63 5.46 -24.58
C ALA A 60 -25.52 6.42 -23.37
N ASP A 61 -25.45 5.92 -22.14
CA ASP A 61 -25.37 6.74 -20.92
C ASP A 61 -23.97 7.34 -20.64
N GLY A 62 -22.99 7.12 -21.52
CA GLY A 62 -21.60 7.58 -21.36
C GLY A 62 -20.74 6.68 -20.46
N THR A 63 -21.25 5.51 -20.08
CA THR A 63 -20.49 4.50 -19.33
C THR A 63 -19.71 3.58 -20.26
N ALA A 64 -18.62 3.01 -19.75
CA ALA A 64 -17.83 2.02 -20.45
C ALA A 64 -18.69 0.82 -20.91
N GLY A 65 -18.57 0.44 -22.18
CA GLY A 65 -19.30 -0.69 -22.75
C GLY A 65 -18.92 -2.01 -22.08
N THR A 66 -19.89 -2.84 -21.76
CA THR A 66 -19.68 -4.17 -21.17
C THR A 66 -20.13 -5.28 -22.13
N GLY A 67 -19.60 -6.48 -21.94
CA GLY A 67 -19.95 -7.68 -22.73
C GLY A 67 -18.90 -8.05 -23.77
N GLU A 68 -19.35 -8.66 -24.86
CA GLU A 68 -18.49 -9.22 -25.91
C GLU A 68 -18.61 -8.44 -27.23
N VAL A 69 -17.48 -8.23 -27.90
CA VAL A 69 -17.39 -7.66 -29.26
C VAL A 69 -16.97 -8.76 -30.21
N THR A 70 -17.65 -8.89 -31.34
CA THR A 70 -17.23 -9.81 -32.42
C THR A 70 -16.49 -9.05 -33.51
N LEU A 71 -15.25 -9.44 -33.79
CA LEU A 71 -14.48 -8.95 -34.92
C LEU A 71 -14.51 -9.96 -36.06
N THR A 72 -14.64 -9.47 -37.30
CA THR A 72 -14.60 -10.28 -38.52
C THR A 72 -13.64 -9.68 -39.54
N ALA A 73 -12.74 -10.51 -40.06
CA ALA A 73 -11.78 -10.14 -41.10
C ALA A 73 -11.95 -11.03 -42.35
N PRO A 74 -12.21 -10.47 -43.54
CA PRO A 74 -12.41 -11.25 -44.77
C PRO A 74 -11.11 -11.87 -45.31
N ALA A 75 -9.95 -11.31 -44.93
CA ALA A 75 -8.62 -11.77 -45.28
C ALA A 75 -7.68 -11.60 -44.09
N GLY A 76 -6.69 -12.48 -43.93
CA GLY A 76 -5.78 -12.50 -42.78
C GLY A 76 -6.34 -13.24 -41.57
N LEU A 77 -5.67 -13.12 -40.42
CA LEU A 77 -6.00 -13.80 -39.16
C LEU A 77 -6.02 -12.79 -38.00
N LEU A 78 -6.99 -12.95 -37.10
CA LEU A 78 -7.11 -12.22 -35.83
C LEU A 78 -6.28 -12.93 -34.72
N GLY A 79 -6.29 -12.42 -33.48
CA GLY A 79 -5.35 -12.81 -32.42
C GLY A 79 -5.43 -14.29 -32.04
N ASN A 80 -6.63 -14.87 -32.15
CA ASN A 80 -6.90 -16.30 -31.98
C ASN A 80 -6.49 -17.18 -33.18
N GLY A 81 -5.92 -16.62 -34.24
CA GLY A 81 -5.50 -17.33 -35.45
C GLY A 81 -6.64 -17.70 -36.40
N THR A 82 -7.81 -17.05 -36.29
CA THR A 82 -8.98 -17.28 -37.16
C THR A 82 -9.48 -15.99 -37.81
N LYS A 83 -10.52 -16.05 -38.66
CA LYS A 83 -11.11 -14.88 -39.35
C LYS A 83 -12.19 -14.17 -38.54
N GLU A 84 -12.57 -14.74 -37.40
CA GLU A 84 -13.60 -14.20 -36.52
C GLU A 84 -13.17 -14.39 -35.06
N GLU A 85 -13.20 -13.32 -34.28
CA GLU A 85 -12.73 -13.36 -32.89
C GLU A 85 -13.71 -12.61 -32.00
N VAL A 86 -14.09 -13.24 -30.89
CA VAL A 86 -14.92 -12.64 -29.85
C VAL A 86 -14.01 -12.16 -28.73
N LEU A 87 -14.08 -10.86 -28.42
CA LEU A 87 -13.31 -10.22 -27.36
C LEU A 87 -14.23 -9.77 -26.23
N THR A 88 -13.83 -10.05 -24.99
CA THR A 88 -14.50 -9.48 -23.80
C THR A 88 -13.98 -8.07 -23.55
N LEU A 89 -14.88 -7.12 -23.32
CA LEU A 89 -14.54 -5.73 -22.97
C LEU A 89 -14.15 -5.64 -21.49
N GLU A 90 -12.98 -5.03 -21.22
CA GLU A 90 -12.50 -4.69 -19.88
C GLU A 90 -12.47 -3.15 -19.78
N ASP A 91 -13.28 -2.58 -18.89
CA ASP A 91 -13.50 -1.13 -18.78
C ASP A 91 -13.86 -0.42 -20.11
N GLY A 92 -14.60 -1.09 -21.00
CA GLY A 92 -15.05 -0.52 -22.28
C GLY A 92 -14.03 -0.61 -23.41
N GLU A 93 -12.87 -1.23 -23.17
CA GLU A 93 -11.84 -1.42 -24.18
C GLU A 93 -11.52 -2.92 -24.36
N ALA A 94 -11.21 -3.32 -25.58
CA ALA A 94 -10.64 -4.63 -25.88
C ALA A 94 -9.57 -4.49 -26.96
N THR A 95 -8.53 -5.31 -26.89
CA THR A 95 -7.46 -5.31 -27.89
C THR A 95 -7.19 -6.70 -28.42
N THR A 96 -6.89 -6.79 -29.72
CA THR A 96 -6.40 -8.02 -30.36
C THR A 96 -5.38 -7.67 -31.44
N THR A 97 -4.74 -8.70 -32.01
CA THR A 97 -3.81 -8.54 -33.13
C THR A 97 -4.46 -9.00 -34.43
N PHE A 98 -4.16 -8.32 -35.52
CA PHE A 98 -4.51 -8.76 -36.86
C PHE A 98 -3.24 -8.92 -37.69
N THR A 99 -3.09 -10.05 -38.36
CA THR A 99 -1.92 -10.38 -39.18
C THR A 99 -2.36 -10.79 -40.58
N CYS A 100 -1.69 -10.29 -41.61
CA CYS A 100 -2.00 -10.62 -42.99
C CYS A 100 -0.72 -11.00 -43.76
N ALA A 101 -0.61 -12.26 -44.17
CA ALA A 101 0.48 -12.70 -45.05
C ALA A 101 -0.11 -13.35 -46.31
N LYS A 102 0.39 -12.95 -47.49
CA LYS A 102 0.01 -13.57 -48.78
C LYS A 102 0.29 -15.07 -48.83
N SER A 103 1.28 -15.55 -48.08
CA SER A 103 1.61 -16.98 -47.97
C SER A 103 0.54 -17.80 -47.26
N PHE A 104 -0.24 -17.19 -46.36
CA PHE A 104 -1.29 -17.85 -45.59
C PHE A 104 -2.70 -17.55 -46.12
N ASP A 105 -2.93 -16.35 -46.66
CA ASP A 105 -4.19 -15.99 -47.32
C ASP A 105 -3.91 -15.20 -48.61
N PRO A 106 -4.21 -15.76 -49.80
CA PRO A 106 -4.01 -15.06 -51.08
C PRO A 106 -4.75 -13.72 -51.20
N LYS A 107 -5.77 -13.49 -50.36
CA LYS A 107 -6.54 -12.24 -50.31
C LYS A 107 -5.89 -11.14 -49.44
N CYS A 108 -4.74 -11.41 -48.82
CA CYS A 108 -3.94 -10.41 -48.08
C CYS A 108 -3.22 -9.44 -49.04
N ALA A 109 -4.00 -8.62 -49.74
CA ALA A 109 -3.50 -7.58 -50.62
C ALA A 109 -4.48 -6.40 -50.66
N GLY A 110 -3.95 -5.18 -50.62
CA GLY A 110 -4.76 -3.97 -50.64
C GLY A 110 -5.50 -3.72 -49.32
N ALA A 111 -6.62 -3.02 -49.39
CA ALA A 111 -7.41 -2.61 -48.23
C ALA A 111 -8.24 -3.77 -47.65
N VAL A 112 -7.81 -4.34 -46.52
CA VAL A 112 -8.59 -5.32 -45.75
C VAL A 112 -9.52 -4.60 -44.78
N ARG A 113 -10.82 -4.84 -44.91
CA ARG A 113 -11.86 -4.23 -44.07
C ARG A 113 -12.21 -5.15 -42.92
N ILE A 114 -11.91 -4.73 -41.70
CA ILE A 114 -12.21 -5.46 -40.47
C ILE A 114 -13.43 -4.82 -39.84
N THR A 115 -14.43 -5.63 -39.52
CA THR A 115 -15.68 -5.18 -38.92
C THR A 115 -15.70 -5.61 -37.46
N ALA A 116 -16.06 -4.70 -36.56
CA ALA A 116 -16.37 -4.99 -35.16
C ALA A 116 -17.87 -4.76 -34.93
N GLU A 117 -18.52 -5.66 -34.21
CA GLU A 117 -19.94 -5.57 -33.84
C GLU A 117 -20.12 -5.72 -32.34
N TRP A 118 -20.89 -4.82 -31.74
CA TRP A 118 -21.25 -4.81 -30.32
C TRP A 118 -22.68 -4.30 -30.15
N LYS A 119 -23.54 -5.08 -29.48
CA LYS A 119 -24.96 -4.76 -29.23
C LYS A 119 -25.74 -4.29 -30.49
N GLY A 120 -25.39 -4.81 -31.67
CA GLY A 120 -26.03 -4.44 -32.95
C GLY A 120 -25.48 -3.17 -33.60
N VAL A 121 -24.49 -2.50 -32.98
CA VAL A 121 -23.70 -1.42 -33.58
C VAL A 121 -22.48 -2.03 -34.25
N SER A 122 -22.32 -1.79 -35.56
CA SER A 122 -21.17 -2.28 -36.32
C SER A 122 -20.29 -1.13 -36.84
N VAL A 123 -18.99 -1.19 -36.57
CA VAL A 123 -17.99 -0.27 -37.12
C VAL A 123 -17.01 -1.04 -37.99
N THR A 124 -16.57 -0.43 -39.09
CA THR A 124 -15.56 -1.04 -39.98
C THR A 124 -14.33 -0.16 -40.05
N SER A 125 -13.17 -0.78 -39.91
CA SER A 125 -11.88 -0.12 -40.07
C SER A 125 -11.05 -0.83 -41.14
N THR A 126 -10.22 -0.08 -41.85
CA THR A 126 -9.41 -0.60 -42.96
C THR A 126 -7.95 -0.65 -42.56
N VAL A 127 -7.36 -1.84 -42.71
CA VAL A 127 -5.93 -2.09 -42.65
C VAL A 127 -5.41 -2.23 -44.08
N ASN A 128 -4.43 -1.41 -44.48
CA ASN A 128 -3.86 -1.50 -45.81
C ASN A 128 -2.70 -2.50 -45.82
N VAL A 129 -2.78 -3.49 -46.70
CA VAL A 129 -1.76 -4.53 -46.88
C VAL A 129 -1.01 -4.25 -48.18
N SER A 130 0.23 -3.78 -48.07
CA SER A 130 1.05 -3.46 -49.25
C SER A 130 1.46 -4.73 -50.00
N ALA A 131 1.32 -4.70 -51.33
CA ALA A 131 1.83 -5.75 -52.21
C ALA A 131 3.32 -5.50 -52.48
N THR A 132 4.21 -6.29 -51.89
CA THR A 132 5.54 -6.47 -52.46
C THR A 132 5.40 -7.38 -53.67
N ASP A 133 5.55 -6.81 -54.87
CA ASP A 133 5.55 -7.54 -56.13
C ASP A 133 6.96 -7.59 -56.71
N GLY A 134 7.37 -8.80 -57.12
CA GLY A 134 8.59 -9.04 -57.84
C GLY A 134 8.36 -8.85 -59.34
N GLY A 135 8.86 -7.74 -59.89
CA GLY A 135 9.35 -7.57 -61.28
C GLY A 135 8.37 -7.67 -62.46
N THR A 136 8.26 -6.58 -63.27
CA THR A 136 8.86 -6.43 -64.63
C THR A 136 8.32 -5.21 -65.43
N ASN A 137 9.22 -4.28 -65.79
CA ASN A 137 9.27 -3.35 -66.97
C ASN A 137 8.13 -2.31 -67.26
N PRO A 138 8.38 -1.26 -68.08
CA PRO A 138 9.46 -0.25 -68.08
C PRO A 138 8.91 1.21 -68.16
N GLY A 139 9.64 2.20 -67.65
CA GLY A 139 9.51 3.60 -68.12
C GLY A 139 9.24 4.65 -67.05
N ASP A 140 10.14 5.64 -67.04
CA ASP A 140 10.17 6.91 -66.28
C ASP A 140 10.22 6.77 -64.74
N GLY A 141 10.95 7.56 -63.96
CA GLY A 141 11.64 8.82 -64.21
C GLY A 141 11.48 9.69 -62.97
N GLY A 142 11.96 9.26 -61.80
CA GLY A 142 11.82 10.02 -60.57
C GLY A 142 12.65 9.46 -59.40
N THR A 143 13.51 10.30 -58.85
CA THR A 143 14.35 10.10 -57.67
C THR A 143 13.69 10.66 -56.41
N ASP A 144 13.44 9.81 -55.42
CA ASP A 144 13.51 10.04 -53.95
C ASP A 144 13.25 8.66 -53.28
N GLY A 145 13.82 8.24 -52.15
CA GLY A 145 14.50 8.95 -51.08
C GLY A 145 13.78 8.64 -49.76
N GLY A 146 13.84 7.41 -49.24
CA GLY A 146 13.25 7.10 -47.93
C GLY A 146 13.40 5.63 -47.50
N THR A 147 14.22 5.43 -46.46
CA THR A 147 14.54 4.17 -45.76
C THR A 147 13.55 3.89 -44.63
N ASP A 148 13.06 2.65 -44.55
CA ASP A 148 12.29 2.08 -43.43
C ASP A 148 13.22 1.43 -42.39
N GLY A 149 13.00 1.79 -41.12
CA GLY A 149 13.72 1.26 -39.97
C GLY A 149 12.97 0.10 -39.33
N GLY A 150 13.56 -1.08 -39.41
CA GLY A 150 13.25 -2.23 -38.56
C GLY A 150 14.55 -2.84 -38.07
N THR A 151 14.67 -3.11 -36.77
CA THR A 151 15.73 -3.96 -36.22
C THR A 151 15.33 -5.42 -36.44
N ASP A 152 15.58 -5.93 -37.64
CA ASP A 152 16.13 -7.26 -37.74
C ASP A 152 17.59 -7.20 -37.25
N GLY A 153 18.23 -8.34 -37.00
CA GLY A 153 19.69 -8.42 -36.98
C GLY A 153 20.26 -8.21 -38.38
N GLY A 154 19.75 -7.22 -39.10
CA GLY A 154 20.05 -6.90 -40.47
C GLY A 154 21.50 -6.51 -40.56
N THR A 155 22.29 -7.47 -41.01
CA THR A 155 23.41 -7.17 -41.87
C THR A 155 22.97 -6.08 -42.84
N ASP A 156 23.56 -4.90 -42.75
CA ASP A 156 23.63 -3.85 -43.79
C ASP A 156 24.35 -4.38 -45.05
N GLY A 157 24.10 -5.64 -45.40
CA GLY A 157 24.69 -6.36 -46.50
C GLY A 157 24.40 -5.60 -47.75
N GLY A 158 25.40 -4.81 -48.16
CA GLY A 158 25.35 -4.13 -49.44
C GLY A 158 25.00 -5.16 -50.51
N PRO A 159 24.22 -4.81 -51.54
CA PRO A 159 23.84 -5.75 -52.58
C PRO A 159 25.07 -6.52 -53.06
N PRO A 160 24.96 -7.85 -53.25
CA PRO A 160 26.11 -8.70 -53.56
C PRO A 160 26.84 -8.12 -54.77
N THR A 161 28.07 -7.66 -54.52
CA THR A 161 28.91 -7.07 -55.55
C THR A 161 29.63 -8.20 -56.28
N GLN A 162 29.58 -8.16 -57.61
CA GLN A 162 30.13 -9.23 -58.43
C GLN A 162 31.61 -8.97 -58.72
N PHE A 163 32.46 -9.91 -58.31
CA PHE A 163 33.87 -9.95 -58.69
C PHE A 163 34.12 -11.20 -59.51
N GLY A 164 34.12 -11.06 -60.84
CA GLY A 164 34.20 -12.20 -61.76
C GLY A 164 33.08 -13.22 -61.53
N ASP A 165 33.46 -14.44 -61.15
CA ASP A 165 32.55 -15.56 -60.85
C ASP A 165 32.10 -15.63 -59.38
N LEU A 166 32.30 -14.56 -58.60
CA LEU A 166 31.94 -14.48 -57.18
C LEU A 166 30.87 -13.42 -56.93
N ASN A 167 29.92 -13.74 -56.06
CA ASN A 167 29.03 -12.79 -55.39
C ASN A 167 29.59 -12.53 -53.99
N VAL A 168 29.91 -11.28 -53.67
CA VAL A 168 30.50 -10.89 -52.39
C VAL A 168 29.62 -9.86 -51.69
N THR A 169 29.30 -10.10 -50.43
CA THR A 169 28.46 -9.24 -49.59
C THR A 169 29.26 -8.83 -48.36
N LEU A 170 29.38 -7.52 -48.09
CA LEU A 170 30.01 -6.98 -46.88
C LEU A 170 28.92 -6.42 -45.96
N SER A 171 28.96 -6.79 -44.68
CA SER A 171 28.02 -6.33 -43.68
C SER A 171 28.64 -6.15 -42.29
N THR A 172 28.04 -5.32 -41.46
CA THR A 172 28.26 -5.10 -40.04
C THR A 172 27.08 -5.66 -39.24
N GLY A 173 27.32 -6.13 -38.03
CA GLY A 173 26.27 -6.66 -37.15
C GLY A 173 25.46 -5.60 -36.40
N LYS A 174 25.85 -4.33 -36.47
CA LYS A 174 25.21 -3.17 -35.83
C LYS A 174 25.40 -1.99 -36.76
N SER A 175 24.36 -1.17 -36.93
CA SER A 175 24.41 0.07 -37.72
C SER A 175 25.04 1.26 -36.97
N LEU A 176 25.25 1.12 -35.65
CA LEU A 176 25.81 2.14 -34.77
C LEU A 176 26.73 1.50 -33.73
N LEU A 177 27.86 2.14 -33.47
CA LEU A 177 28.69 1.88 -32.29
C LEU A 177 28.73 3.09 -31.36
N ILE A 178 28.79 2.83 -30.07
CA ILE A 178 28.93 3.89 -29.08
C ILE A 178 30.41 4.22 -28.86
N ALA A 179 30.81 5.44 -29.22
CA ALA A 179 32.15 5.96 -29.06
C ALA A 179 32.63 5.93 -27.59
N ASN A 180 33.88 5.55 -27.35
CA ASN A 180 34.54 5.48 -26.02
C ASN A 180 33.92 4.49 -25.02
N THR A 181 33.12 3.52 -25.47
CA THR A 181 32.47 2.55 -24.56
C THR A 181 33.03 1.14 -24.66
N GLY A 182 33.96 0.88 -25.59
CA GLY A 182 34.42 -0.47 -25.89
C GLY A 182 33.41 -1.33 -26.63
N ASP A 183 32.29 -0.73 -27.06
CA ASP A 183 31.28 -1.36 -27.91
C ASP A 183 31.92 -1.97 -29.17
N GLN A 184 31.38 -3.10 -29.60
CA GLN A 184 31.91 -3.85 -30.75
C GLN A 184 30.79 -4.40 -31.62
N THR A 185 31.13 -4.62 -32.89
CA THR A 185 30.25 -5.28 -33.85
C THR A 185 31.07 -6.18 -34.77
N PRO A 186 30.56 -7.37 -35.16
CA PRO A 186 31.21 -8.17 -36.17
C PRO A 186 31.08 -7.50 -37.55
N VAL A 187 32.18 -7.38 -38.27
CA VAL A 187 32.23 -7.04 -39.69
C VAL A 187 32.45 -8.34 -40.45
N SER A 188 31.50 -8.71 -41.29
CA SER A 188 31.46 -9.99 -41.99
C SER A 188 31.42 -9.82 -43.49
N VAL A 189 32.18 -10.64 -44.21
CA VAL A 189 32.11 -10.77 -45.66
C VAL A 189 31.70 -12.19 -46.02
N THR A 190 30.67 -12.32 -46.85
CA THR A 190 30.21 -13.60 -47.38
C THR A 190 30.55 -13.69 -48.87
N VAL A 191 31.16 -14.80 -49.28
CA VAL A 191 31.59 -15.08 -50.65
C VAL A 191 30.89 -16.35 -51.15
N THR A 192 30.10 -16.19 -52.21
CA THR A 192 29.45 -17.31 -52.90
C THR A 192 29.81 -17.32 -54.39
N ASN A 193 29.76 -18.48 -55.02
CA ASN A 193 29.93 -18.59 -56.46
C ASN A 193 28.71 -18.01 -57.18
N LYS A 194 28.95 -17.16 -58.18
CA LYS A 194 27.92 -16.43 -58.92
C LYS A 194 26.90 -17.34 -59.62
N THR A 195 27.36 -18.49 -60.12
CA THR A 195 26.57 -19.39 -60.97
C THR A 195 25.90 -20.50 -60.18
N THR A 196 26.56 -20.99 -59.14
CA THR A 196 26.08 -22.15 -58.34
C THR A 196 25.53 -21.74 -56.98
N SER A 197 25.70 -20.48 -56.58
CA SER A 197 25.40 -19.97 -55.23
C SER A 197 26.10 -20.73 -54.09
N ALA A 198 27.06 -21.61 -54.40
CA ALA A 198 27.79 -22.39 -53.42
C ALA A 198 28.77 -21.50 -52.63
N PRO A 199 28.92 -21.70 -51.31
CA PRO A 199 29.88 -20.96 -50.49
C PRO A 199 31.32 -21.26 -50.92
N VAL A 200 32.19 -20.24 -50.89
CA VAL A 200 33.60 -20.38 -51.27
C VAL A 200 34.50 -20.32 -50.02
N PRO A 201 34.93 -21.47 -49.46
CA PRO A 201 35.81 -21.50 -48.31
C PRO A 201 37.28 -21.19 -48.65
N GLY A 202 38.06 -20.77 -47.66
CA GLY A 202 39.51 -20.58 -47.75
C GLY A 202 39.97 -19.32 -48.48
N LYS A 203 39.08 -18.39 -48.84
CA LYS A 203 39.43 -17.11 -49.46
C LYS A 203 39.93 -16.13 -48.41
N GLN A 204 41.09 -15.53 -48.64
CA GLN A 204 41.66 -14.52 -47.75
C GLN A 204 41.06 -13.14 -48.05
N ILE A 205 40.64 -12.45 -47.00
CA ILE A 205 40.02 -11.12 -47.06
C ILE A 205 40.79 -10.20 -46.10
N SER A 206 41.21 -9.04 -46.61
CA SER A 206 41.85 -7.98 -45.83
C SER A 206 40.84 -6.90 -45.49
N PHE A 207 40.58 -6.70 -44.20
CA PHE A 207 39.72 -5.64 -43.68
C PHE A 207 40.59 -4.45 -43.29
N THR A 208 40.22 -3.27 -43.73
CA THR A 208 40.80 -2.00 -43.26
C THR A 208 39.70 -1.07 -42.80
N THR A 209 39.99 -0.23 -41.81
CA THR A 209 39.06 0.82 -41.37
C THR A 209 39.81 2.13 -41.17
N ASN A 210 39.19 3.26 -41.53
CA ASN A 210 39.72 4.57 -41.20
C ASN A 210 39.40 4.98 -39.74
N ARG A 211 38.51 4.23 -39.07
CA ARG A 211 37.96 4.57 -37.76
C ARG A 211 37.48 3.31 -37.03
N GLY A 212 37.86 3.18 -35.76
CA GLY A 212 37.69 1.98 -34.95
C GLY A 212 38.99 1.18 -34.92
N SER A 213 38.97 0.07 -34.21
CA SER A 213 40.09 -0.86 -34.14
C SER A 213 39.58 -2.28 -34.30
N PHE A 214 40.30 -3.13 -35.03
CA PHE A 214 40.04 -4.58 -35.08
C PHE A 214 40.60 -5.33 -33.86
N ALA A 215 41.07 -4.59 -32.85
CA ALA A 215 41.49 -5.10 -31.56
C ALA A 215 40.86 -4.26 -30.41
N PRO A 216 40.72 -4.81 -29.19
CA PRO A 216 40.19 -4.07 -28.04
C PRO A 216 41.00 -2.81 -27.66
N ALA A 217 42.27 -2.74 -28.06
CA ALA A 217 43.12 -1.56 -27.90
C ALA A 217 43.20 -0.76 -29.21
N GLU A 218 43.48 0.54 -29.12
CA GLU A 218 43.65 1.39 -30.30
C GLU A 218 44.84 0.98 -31.17
N GLY A 219 44.71 1.20 -32.48
CA GLY A 219 45.82 1.15 -33.43
C GLY A 219 45.76 0.02 -34.46
N THR A 220 44.92 -0.99 -34.29
CA THR A 220 44.77 -2.07 -35.28
C THR A 220 43.76 -1.67 -36.35
N THR A 221 44.21 -0.92 -37.36
CA THR A 221 43.36 -0.44 -38.47
C THR A 221 43.24 -1.42 -39.64
N SER A 222 43.97 -2.54 -39.61
CA SER A 222 43.86 -3.60 -40.61
C SER A 222 44.01 -4.99 -40.00
N ILE A 223 43.26 -5.96 -40.54
CA ILE A 223 43.30 -7.37 -40.13
C ILE A 223 42.94 -8.26 -41.33
N THR A 224 43.44 -9.49 -41.35
CA THR A 224 43.04 -10.47 -42.38
C THR A 224 42.26 -11.62 -41.76
N ALA A 225 41.24 -12.10 -42.48
CA ALA A 225 40.49 -13.30 -42.12
C ALA A 225 40.30 -14.18 -43.36
N THR A 226 40.05 -15.47 -43.15
CA THR A 226 39.77 -16.42 -44.22
C THR A 226 38.32 -16.88 -44.16
N THR A 227 37.69 -17.11 -45.31
CA THR A 227 36.32 -17.61 -45.35
C THR A 227 36.25 -19.03 -44.81
N ASN A 228 35.30 -19.28 -43.92
CA ASN A 228 35.04 -20.60 -43.35
C ASN A 228 34.29 -21.51 -44.35
N THR A 229 33.84 -22.68 -43.91
CA THR A 229 33.06 -23.65 -44.70
C THR A 229 31.72 -23.10 -45.21
N SER A 230 31.17 -22.06 -44.59
CA SER A 230 29.98 -21.35 -45.05
C SER A 230 30.30 -20.17 -45.98
N GLY A 231 31.56 -19.98 -46.37
CA GLY A 231 31.98 -18.88 -47.25
C GLY A 231 32.05 -17.53 -46.55
N THR A 232 32.06 -17.48 -45.22
CA THR A 232 32.02 -16.24 -44.42
C THR A 232 33.35 -15.99 -43.71
N ALA A 233 33.86 -14.76 -43.79
CA ALA A 233 34.96 -14.27 -42.96
C ALA A 233 34.43 -13.16 -42.04
N SER A 234 34.71 -13.21 -40.74
CA SER A 234 34.18 -12.24 -39.76
C SER A 234 35.27 -11.77 -38.81
N VAL A 235 35.31 -10.48 -38.53
CA VAL A 235 36.25 -9.84 -37.59
C VAL A 235 35.53 -8.82 -36.71
N PRO A 236 35.84 -8.70 -35.41
CA PRO A 236 35.23 -7.70 -34.54
C PRO A 236 35.82 -6.31 -34.82
N LEU A 237 34.96 -5.29 -34.88
CA LEU A 237 35.35 -3.89 -34.92
C LEU A 237 34.93 -3.22 -33.61
N TYR A 238 35.89 -2.63 -32.90
CA TYR A 238 35.73 -1.99 -31.60
C TYR A 238 35.70 -0.45 -31.70
N ALA A 239 34.85 0.18 -30.88
CA ALA A 239 34.80 1.62 -30.63
C ALA A 239 35.70 2.04 -29.44
N ALA A 240 36.97 1.62 -29.47
CA ALA A 240 37.95 1.94 -28.43
C ALA A 240 38.47 3.40 -28.57
N ASN A 241 38.35 4.19 -27.50
CA ASN A 241 39.00 5.49 -27.25
C ASN A 241 38.91 6.59 -28.34
N MET A 242 37.85 6.59 -29.14
CA MET A 242 37.67 7.59 -30.20
C MET A 242 36.42 8.46 -30.05
N GLY A 243 36.45 9.70 -30.57
CA GLY A 243 35.28 10.60 -30.62
C GLY A 243 34.14 10.11 -31.54
N PRO A 244 33.06 10.86 -31.74
CA PRO A 244 32.00 10.50 -32.71
C PRO A 244 32.43 10.72 -34.18
N GLY A 245 31.75 10.07 -35.14
CA GLY A 245 32.00 10.19 -36.59
C GLY A 245 31.55 8.96 -37.39
N THR A 246 31.89 8.89 -38.68
CA THR A 246 31.57 7.72 -39.53
C THR A 246 32.85 6.98 -39.90
N ALA A 247 32.89 5.66 -39.66
CA ALA A 247 33.92 4.79 -40.20
C ALA A 247 33.60 4.34 -41.61
N GLU A 248 34.63 4.25 -42.43
CA GLU A 248 34.61 3.60 -43.72
C GLU A 248 35.44 2.32 -43.61
N ILE A 249 34.77 1.19 -43.78
CA ILE A 249 35.34 -0.14 -43.65
C ILE A 249 35.51 -0.70 -45.05
N THR A 250 36.74 -1.03 -45.43
CA THR A 250 37.05 -1.62 -46.74
C THR A 250 37.41 -3.09 -46.57
N ALA A 251 36.72 -3.97 -47.30
CA ALA A 251 37.11 -5.38 -47.43
C ALA A 251 37.74 -5.60 -48.80
N THR A 252 38.97 -6.10 -48.83
CA THR A 252 39.74 -6.33 -50.06
C THR A 252 40.00 -7.82 -50.25
N LEU A 253 39.63 -8.32 -51.41
CA LEU A 253 39.95 -9.65 -51.93
C LEU A 253 40.93 -9.50 -53.11
N ALA A 254 41.49 -10.62 -53.60
CA ALA A 254 42.38 -10.58 -54.76
C ALA A 254 41.65 -10.06 -56.03
N GLU A 255 40.35 -10.28 -56.09
CA GLU A 255 39.49 -9.98 -57.24
C GLU A 255 38.89 -8.56 -57.19
N GLY A 256 38.95 -7.85 -56.05
CA GLY A 256 38.42 -6.49 -55.89
C GLY A 256 38.16 -6.08 -54.45
N SER A 257 37.58 -4.89 -54.23
CA SER A 257 37.27 -4.37 -52.89
C SER A 257 35.84 -3.83 -52.76
N LEU A 258 35.27 -3.97 -51.55
CA LEU A 258 33.99 -3.37 -51.16
C LEU A 258 34.19 -2.40 -50.00
N LYS A 259 33.24 -1.47 -49.86
CA LYS A 259 33.19 -0.51 -48.77
C LYS A 259 31.82 -0.54 -48.08
N THR A 260 31.80 -0.39 -46.76
CA THR A 260 30.59 -0.08 -45.99
C THR A 260 30.89 1.04 -44.99
N SER A 261 29.86 1.75 -44.54
CA SER A 261 29.98 2.84 -43.58
C SER A 261 29.30 2.49 -42.26
N LEU A 262 29.95 2.78 -41.14
CA LEU A 262 29.43 2.55 -39.80
C LEU A 262 29.47 3.84 -38.97
N THR A 263 28.37 4.22 -38.32
CA THR A 263 28.33 5.43 -37.50
C THR A 263 28.83 5.18 -36.07
N PHE A 264 29.53 6.17 -35.51
CA PHE A 264 30.01 6.22 -34.13
C PHE A 264 29.40 7.43 -33.44
N THR A 265 28.59 7.22 -32.40
CA THR A 265 27.95 8.29 -31.63
C THR A 265 28.48 8.31 -30.20
N ALA A 266 28.67 9.50 -29.65
CA ALA A 266 29.05 9.68 -28.25
C ALA A 266 27.82 10.00 -27.40
N ILE A 267 27.76 9.41 -26.21
CA ILE A 267 26.74 9.74 -25.21
C ILE A 267 27.06 11.11 -24.62
N SER A 268 26.05 11.98 -24.52
CA SER A 268 26.19 13.28 -23.86
C SER A 268 25.43 13.34 -22.55
N THR A 269 24.16 12.94 -22.55
CA THR A 269 23.29 13.07 -21.38
C THR A 269 22.47 11.82 -21.13
N VAL A 270 22.25 11.54 -19.84
CA VAL A 270 21.28 10.57 -19.32
C VAL A 270 20.28 11.32 -18.47
N SER A 271 18.98 11.13 -18.71
CA SER A 271 17.90 11.78 -17.97
C SER A 271 16.80 10.79 -17.60
N TYR A 272 16.17 11.04 -16.45
CA TYR A 272 14.92 10.37 -16.08
C TYR A 272 13.75 11.06 -16.78
N ILE A 273 12.82 10.28 -17.32
CA ILE A 273 11.58 10.79 -17.92
C ILE A 273 10.38 10.12 -17.26
N THR A 274 9.32 10.90 -17.04
CA THR A 274 8.07 10.39 -16.48
C THR A 274 7.13 9.96 -17.61
N ASP A 275 6.54 8.78 -17.46
CA ASP A 275 5.46 8.29 -18.33
C ASP A 275 4.16 8.18 -17.53
N LYS A 276 3.00 8.20 -18.22
CA LYS A 276 1.68 8.04 -17.59
C LYS A 276 1.51 6.69 -16.87
N THR A 277 2.28 5.68 -17.28
CA THR A 277 2.31 4.34 -16.67
C THR A 277 3.16 4.28 -15.40
N THR A 278 4.02 5.28 -15.17
CA THR A 278 4.82 5.37 -13.95
C THR A 278 3.91 5.76 -12.79
N LYS A 279 3.76 4.85 -11.84
CA LYS A 279 2.95 5.05 -10.63
C LYS A 279 3.70 5.94 -9.65
N ALA A 280 3.02 6.96 -9.14
CA ALA A 280 3.58 7.89 -8.17
C ALA A 280 3.78 7.26 -6.78
N LEU A 281 3.16 6.12 -6.52
CA LEU A 281 3.19 5.38 -5.26
C LEU A 281 2.94 3.89 -5.55
N ILE A 282 3.67 3.02 -4.86
CA ILE A 282 3.47 1.57 -4.88
C ILE A 282 3.32 1.06 -3.43
N GLY A 283 2.74 -0.12 -3.26
CA GLY A 283 2.63 -0.80 -1.97
C GLY A 283 3.54 -2.02 -1.88
N ILE A 284 3.75 -2.50 -0.67
CA ILE A 284 4.38 -3.81 -0.42
C ILE A 284 3.50 -4.98 -0.92
N GLU A 285 4.02 -6.20 -0.97
CA GLU A 285 3.22 -7.37 -1.35
C GLU A 285 1.98 -7.52 -0.45
N SER A 286 0.86 -8.01 -1.02
CA SER A 286 -0.40 -8.22 -0.31
C SER A 286 -1.04 -6.95 0.30
N SER A 287 -0.56 -5.76 -0.08
CA SER A 287 -1.13 -4.46 0.30
C SER A 287 -2.47 -4.14 -0.37
N GLY A 288 -2.87 -4.89 -1.40
CA GLY A 288 -3.97 -4.53 -2.29
C GLY A 288 -3.62 -3.38 -3.25
N ARG A 289 -2.33 -3.06 -3.39
CA ARG A 289 -1.81 -2.05 -4.33
C ARG A 289 -0.87 -2.68 -5.33
N ASP A 290 -0.60 -1.94 -6.40
CA ASP A 290 0.49 -2.29 -7.29
C ASP A 290 1.80 -2.36 -6.52
N THR A 291 2.51 -3.47 -6.68
CA THR A 291 3.81 -3.72 -6.06
C THR A 291 4.98 -3.31 -6.96
N THR A 292 4.67 -2.83 -8.17
CA THR A 292 5.67 -2.49 -9.17
C THR A 292 5.30 -1.24 -9.95
N THR A 293 6.31 -0.55 -10.47
CA THR A 293 6.13 0.55 -11.41
C THR A 293 7.24 0.57 -12.45
N PRO A 294 6.92 0.84 -13.73
CA PRO A 294 7.94 1.08 -14.73
C PRO A 294 8.59 2.46 -14.52
N LEU A 295 9.89 2.54 -14.77
CA LEU A 295 10.71 3.74 -14.78
C LEU A 295 11.44 3.84 -16.12
N TYR A 296 11.60 5.06 -16.63
CA TYR A 296 12.13 5.30 -17.97
C TYR A 296 13.30 6.28 -17.93
N PHE A 297 14.35 5.93 -18.67
CA PHE A 297 15.59 6.70 -18.76
C PHE A 297 15.93 6.96 -20.22
N LYS A 298 16.19 8.21 -20.57
CA LYS A 298 16.52 8.64 -21.93
C LYS A 298 17.99 8.98 -22.07
N ILE A 299 18.60 8.48 -23.14
CA ILE A 299 19.98 8.76 -23.52
C ILE A 299 19.99 9.59 -24.80
N THR A 300 20.73 10.69 -24.78
CA THR A 300 20.92 11.56 -25.95
C THR A 300 22.38 11.92 -26.19
N ASP A 301 22.68 12.23 -27.45
CA ASP A 301 23.96 12.78 -27.87
C ASP A 301 24.04 14.30 -27.62
N ALA A 302 25.16 14.92 -28.01
CA ALA A 302 25.39 16.35 -27.81
C ALA A 302 24.41 17.23 -28.64
N ALA A 303 23.79 16.66 -29.69
CA ALA A 303 22.79 17.31 -30.53
C ALA A 303 21.35 17.00 -30.06
N GLN A 304 21.18 16.40 -28.88
CA GLN A 304 19.90 15.97 -28.31
C GLN A 304 19.16 14.90 -29.13
N LYS A 305 19.86 14.18 -30.02
CA LYS A 305 19.29 13.03 -30.74
C LYS A 305 19.33 11.78 -29.86
N PRO A 306 18.31 10.90 -29.97
CA PRO A 306 18.27 9.65 -29.22
C PRO A 306 19.41 8.71 -29.62
N VAL A 307 19.97 7.99 -28.65
CA VAL A 307 21.05 7.02 -28.89
C VAL A 307 20.55 5.60 -28.57
N PRO A 308 20.26 4.77 -29.59
CA PRO A 308 19.85 3.38 -29.40
C PRO A 308 21.04 2.46 -29.04
N GLY A 309 20.75 1.30 -28.45
CA GLY A 309 21.74 0.24 -28.21
C GLY A 309 22.66 0.46 -27.00
N VAL A 310 22.38 1.45 -26.16
CA VAL A 310 23.18 1.75 -24.95
C VAL A 310 22.71 0.87 -23.79
N GLU A 311 23.63 0.12 -23.17
CA GLU A 311 23.35 -0.67 -21.97
C GLU A 311 23.41 0.20 -20.70
N LEU A 312 22.34 0.15 -19.91
CA LEU A 312 22.26 0.76 -18.59
C LEU A 312 22.25 -0.34 -17.52
N SER A 313 22.88 -0.05 -16.39
CA SER A 313 22.80 -0.81 -15.15
C SER A 313 22.00 -0.03 -14.12
N PHE A 314 21.18 -0.71 -13.33
CA PHE A 314 20.34 -0.07 -12.32
C PHE A 314 20.74 -0.53 -10.91
N THR A 315 20.72 0.42 -9.98
CA THR A 315 20.91 0.15 -8.55
C THR A 315 19.78 0.81 -7.76
N VAL A 316 19.25 0.09 -6.77
CA VAL A 316 18.15 0.58 -5.93
C VAL A 316 18.68 0.91 -4.53
N SER A 317 18.19 2.00 -3.96
CA SER A 317 18.52 2.45 -2.60
C SER A 317 17.30 3.09 -1.93
N GLY A 318 17.38 3.38 -0.63
CA GLY A 318 16.37 4.15 0.12
C GLY A 318 15.23 3.32 0.73
N ALA A 319 14.75 2.27 0.08
CA ALA A 319 13.84 1.29 0.66
C ALA A 319 14.50 -0.09 0.71
N ALA A 320 14.44 -0.78 1.85
CA ALA A 320 15.08 -2.08 2.00
C ALA A 320 14.36 -3.15 1.17
N GLU A 321 15.12 -4.08 0.59
CA GLU A 321 14.66 -5.20 -0.24
C GLU A 321 13.96 -4.82 -1.57
N ALA A 322 13.71 -3.52 -1.81
CA ALA A 322 13.25 -3.05 -3.10
C ALA A 322 14.32 -3.32 -4.17
N ASN A 323 13.88 -3.75 -5.35
CA ASN A 323 14.78 -4.10 -6.46
C ASN A 323 14.28 -3.57 -7.80
N ALA A 324 15.16 -3.61 -8.79
CA ALA A 324 14.87 -3.24 -10.17
C ALA A 324 15.51 -4.28 -11.10
N THR A 325 15.14 -4.26 -12.38
CA THR A 325 15.84 -5.12 -13.36
C THR A 325 17.32 -4.73 -13.43
N ASP A 326 18.23 -5.70 -13.45
CA ASP A 326 19.68 -5.42 -13.36
C ASP A 326 20.18 -4.50 -14.48
N LYS A 327 19.71 -4.75 -15.71
CA LYS A 327 20.14 -4.05 -16.92
C LYS A 327 19.00 -3.82 -17.90
N ALA A 328 19.16 -2.82 -18.77
CA ALA A 328 18.32 -2.61 -19.94
C ALA A 328 19.12 -1.94 -21.07
N VAL A 329 18.65 -2.10 -22.31
CA VAL A 329 19.26 -1.49 -23.50
C VAL A 329 18.30 -0.45 -24.09
N THR A 330 18.82 0.68 -24.56
CA THR A 330 17.99 1.74 -25.17
C THR A 330 17.41 1.31 -26.52
N ASN A 331 16.14 1.62 -26.74
CA ASN A 331 15.44 1.42 -28.03
C ASN A 331 15.79 2.52 -29.06
N ALA A 332 15.10 2.53 -30.23
CA ALA A 332 15.30 3.51 -31.31
C ALA A 332 15.13 4.97 -30.85
N GLU A 333 14.24 5.22 -29.87
CA GLU A 333 14.01 6.53 -29.27
C GLU A 333 15.01 6.87 -28.14
N GLY A 334 16.03 6.03 -27.94
CA GLY A 334 17.05 6.22 -26.92
C GLY A 334 16.54 5.99 -25.50
N ILE A 335 15.44 5.25 -25.33
CA ILE A 335 14.78 5.01 -24.04
C ILE A 335 15.11 3.60 -23.57
N ALA A 336 15.60 3.49 -22.34
CA ALA A 336 15.71 2.25 -21.59
C ALA A 336 14.71 2.28 -20.44
N SER A 337 14.05 1.15 -20.18
CA SER A 337 13.10 1.01 -19.07
C SER A 337 13.58 -0.03 -18.06
N THR A 338 13.19 0.17 -16.81
CA THR A 338 13.35 -0.79 -15.73
C THR A 338 12.05 -0.86 -14.93
N THR A 339 11.80 -1.99 -14.28
CA THR A 339 10.66 -2.14 -13.39
C THR A 339 11.16 -2.10 -11.96
N LEU A 340 10.79 -1.06 -11.21
CA LEU A 340 10.98 -1.00 -9.76
C LEU A 340 9.93 -1.92 -9.10
N ARG A 341 10.38 -2.81 -8.22
CA ARG A 341 9.55 -3.70 -7.40
C ARG A 341 9.74 -3.37 -5.93
N ALA A 342 8.64 -3.29 -5.20
CA ALA A 342 8.66 -3.09 -3.76
C ALA A 342 9.23 -4.32 -3.04
N GLY A 343 9.91 -4.08 -1.92
CA GLY A 343 10.20 -5.11 -0.91
C GLY A 343 9.09 -5.19 0.15
N ASN A 344 9.42 -5.69 1.34
CA ASN A 344 8.47 -5.80 2.46
C ASN A 344 8.57 -4.64 3.47
N THR A 345 9.36 -3.61 3.15
CA THR A 345 9.56 -2.44 4.01
C THR A 345 9.08 -1.16 3.34
N VAL A 346 8.57 -0.26 4.15
CA VAL A 346 8.16 1.09 3.72
C VAL A 346 9.34 2.03 3.60
N GLY A 347 9.24 3.01 2.71
CA GLY A 347 10.30 4.01 2.46
C GLY A 347 10.16 4.67 1.10
N VAL A 348 11.20 5.32 0.61
CA VAL A 348 11.26 5.82 -0.77
C VAL A 348 12.37 5.13 -1.52
N ALA A 349 12.01 4.34 -2.54
CA ALA A 349 12.95 3.65 -3.39
C ALA A 349 13.49 4.57 -4.49
N ILE A 350 14.80 4.73 -4.53
CA ILE A 350 15.53 5.54 -5.50
C ILE A 350 16.30 4.60 -6.43
N VAL A 351 15.97 4.65 -7.72
CA VAL A 351 16.68 3.91 -8.76
C VAL A 351 17.73 4.84 -9.41
N LYS A 352 19.00 4.49 -9.26
CA LYS A 352 20.12 5.12 -9.97
C LYS A 352 20.42 4.30 -11.23
N ALA A 353 20.33 4.95 -12.37
CA ALA A 353 20.71 4.39 -13.66
C ALA A 353 22.12 4.84 -14.04
N THR A 354 23.01 3.90 -14.33
CA THR A 354 24.40 4.13 -14.72
C THR A 354 24.65 3.48 -16.08
N VAL A 355 25.21 4.23 -17.03
CA VAL A 355 25.62 3.68 -18.32
C VAL A 355 26.76 2.68 -18.13
N SER A 356 26.58 1.46 -18.62
CA SER A 356 27.57 0.38 -18.50
C SER A 356 28.68 0.56 -19.55
N ALA A 357 29.93 0.63 -19.06
CA ALA A 357 31.18 0.78 -19.81
C ALA A 357 31.42 2.13 -20.52
N THR A 358 32.35 2.90 -19.94
CA THR A 358 33.16 3.89 -20.68
C THR A 358 34.61 3.43 -20.59
N ILE A 359 35.08 2.61 -21.54
CA ILE A 359 36.51 2.31 -21.62
C ILE A 359 37.22 3.62 -21.99
N GLY A 360 37.97 4.19 -21.04
CA GLY A 360 38.81 5.37 -21.26
C GLY A 360 38.18 6.73 -20.93
N SER A 361 36.94 6.82 -20.43
CA SER A 361 36.44 8.09 -19.86
C SER A 361 36.54 8.13 -18.33
N SER A 362 36.93 9.29 -17.82
CA SER A 362 37.02 9.62 -16.40
C SER A 362 35.66 9.94 -15.74
N ARG A 363 34.52 9.79 -16.44
CA ARG A 363 33.22 10.23 -15.92
C ARG A 363 32.13 9.17 -16.09
N GLU A 364 31.70 8.59 -14.96
CA GLU A 364 30.47 7.80 -14.85
C GLU A 364 29.28 8.70 -15.20
N LEU A 365 28.54 8.38 -16.27
CA LEU A 365 27.28 9.04 -16.58
C LEU A 365 26.16 8.29 -15.85
N SER A 366 25.53 8.98 -14.90
CA SER A 366 24.43 8.43 -14.13
C SER A 366 23.37 9.48 -13.80
N VAL A 367 22.14 9.01 -13.58
CA VAL A 367 21.02 9.82 -13.10
C VAL A 367 20.24 9.01 -12.08
N SER A 368 19.67 9.68 -11.08
CA SER A 368 18.75 9.08 -10.13
C SER A 368 17.33 9.52 -10.42
N HIS A 369 16.39 8.57 -10.38
CA HIS A 369 14.96 8.83 -10.26
C HIS A 369 14.69 9.65 -8.99
N PRO A 370 13.76 10.64 -8.98
CA PRO A 370 13.38 11.41 -7.79
C PRO A 370 12.94 10.57 -6.58
N GLY A 371 12.55 9.31 -6.79
CA GLY A 371 12.17 8.36 -5.76
C GLY A 371 10.69 8.01 -5.84
N THR A 372 10.36 6.74 -5.63
CA THR A 372 8.98 6.24 -5.53
C THR A 372 8.70 5.84 -4.08
N PRO A 373 7.72 6.48 -3.40
CA PRO A 373 7.21 6.00 -2.12
C PRO A 373 6.67 4.57 -2.20
N ILE A 374 7.19 3.73 -1.31
CA ILE A 374 6.67 2.42 -0.96
C ILE A 374 5.98 2.59 0.39
N VAL A 375 4.66 2.43 0.40
CA VAL A 375 3.85 2.60 1.61
C VAL A 375 3.31 1.27 2.11
N GLY A 376 2.95 1.25 3.40
CA GLY A 376 2.29 0.12 4.02
C GLY A 376 0.95 -0.16 3.34
N GLY A 377 0.48 -1.39 3.50
CA GLY A 377 -0.79 -1.83 2.96
C GLY A 377 -2.01 -1.21 3.62
N LYS A 378 -3.19 -1.77 3.29
CA LYS A 378 -4.41 -1.52 4.05
C LYS A 378 -4.19 -1.87 5.55
N PRO A 379 -4.90 -1.21 6.47
CA PRO A 379 -4.86 -1.54 7.89
C PRO A 379 -5.17 -3.02 8.13
N SER A 380 -4.42 -3.67 9.02
CA SER A 380 -4.75 -5.00 9.55
C SER A 380 -5.35 -4.87 10.95
N ASP A 381 -6.26 -5.77 11.30
CA ASP A 381 -6.85 -5.87 12.64
C ASP A 381 -5.78 -5.87 13.75
N ARG A 382 -4.67 -6.62 13.59
CA ARG A 382 -3.53 -6.59 14.53
C ARG A 382 -2.88 -5.22 14.64
N GLY A 383 -2.82 -4.51 13.52
CA GLY A 383 -2.20 -3.20 13.41
C GLY A 383 -3.08 -2.03 13.86
N LEU A 384 -4.38 -2.27 14.14
CA LEU A 384 -5.26 -1.27 14.73
C LEU A 384 -5.09 -1.24 16.25
N VAL A 385 -4.44 -0.18 16.74
CA VAL A 385 -4.25 0.08 18.17
C VAL A 385 -4.97 1.37 18.55
N VAL A 386 -5.90 1.27 19.50
CA VAL A 386 -6.68 2.41 20.00
C VAL A 386 -6.28 2.73 21.43
N ASP A 387 -6.02 4.00 21.72
CA ASP A 387 -5.70 4.47 23.06
C ASP A 387 -6.23 5.88 23.30
N CYS A 388 -6.41 6.24 24.58
CA CYS A 388 -6.73 7.60 24.98
C CYS A 388 -5.77 8.04 26.10
N VAL A 389 -5.23 9.25 25.97
CA VAL A 389 -4.21 9.80 26.90
C VAL A 389 -4.70 9.78 28.34
N ARG A 390 -5.97 10.15 28.56
CA ARG A 390 -6.66 10.03 29.85
C ARG A 390 -7.85 9.10 29.70
N LYS A 391 -7.84 8.02 30.48
CA LYS A 391 -8.94 7.03 30.58
C LYS A 391 -9.85 7.23 31.78
N ASN A 392 -9.47 8.11 32.72
CA ASN A 392 -10.24 8.45 33.90
C ASN A 392 -10.46 9.96 33.96
N LEU A 393 -11.71 10.39 33.76
CA LEU A 393 -12.11 11.79 33.69
C LEU A 393 -13.04 12.12 34.85
N GLY A 394 -12.73 13.16 35.63
CA GLY A 394 -13.54 13.62 36.76
C GLY A 394 -14.82 14.35 36.32
N ALA A 395 -15.64 13.70 35.49
CA ALA A 395 -16.86 14.26 34.91
C ALA A 395 -17.93 14.50 35.98
N LEU A 396 -17.98 13.70 37.03
CA LEU A 396 -18.99 13.81 38.09
C LEU A 396 -18.60 14.85 39.17
N HIS A 397 -17.51 15.60 39.00
CA HIS A 397 -17.10 16.69 39.92
C HIS A 397 -17.93 17.97 39.78
N ALA A 398 -18.84 18.04 38.80
CA ALA A 398 -19.74 19.18 38.62
C ALA A 398 -21.12 18.88 39.20
N THR A 399 -21.79 19.93 39.71
CA THR A 399 -23.18 19.87 40.13
C THR A 399 -23.98 20.89 39.34
N PRO A 400 -24.87 20.47 38.41
CA PRO A 400 -25.08 19.10 37.93
C PRO A 400 -23.92 18.59 37.04
N PRO A 401 -23.72 17.27 36.91
CA PRO A 401 -22.76 16.67 35.98
C PRO A 401 -23.25 16.75 34.51
N PRO A 402 -22.36 16.61 33.50
CA PRO A 402 -20.91 16.40 33.61
C PRO A 402 -20.09 17.70 33.58
N ARG A 403 -18.89 17.66 34.19
CA ARG A 403 -17.82 18.64 34.00
C ARG A 403 -17.27 18.52 32.58
N SER A 404 -17.18 19.63 31.85
CA SER A 404 -16.58 19.66 30.51
C SER A 404 -15.07 19.37 30.56
N LEU A 405 -14.70 18.18 30.08
CA LEU A 405 -13.35 17.65 30.04
C LEU A 405 -13.08 17.02 28.69
N ASN A 406 -11.83 17.08 28.24
CA ASN A 406 -11.42 16.53 26.95
C ASN A 406 -10.22 15.60 27.09
N THR A 407 -10.13 14.55 26.28
CA THR A 407 -8.95 13.69 26.19
C THR A 407 -8.66 13.40 24.73
N ASN A 408 -7.37 13.30 24.39
CA ASN A 408 -6.98 12.91 23.04
C ASN A 408 -7.04 11.38 22.95
N CYS A 409 -7.73 10.88 21.92
CA CYS A 409 -7.77 9.47 21.57
C CYS A 409 -7.12 9.28 20.21
N THR A 410 -6.33 8.21 20.07
CA THR A 410 -5.55 7.90 18.88
C THR A 410 -5.87 6.50 18.39
N ALA A 411 -6.06 6.35 17.09
CA ALA A 411 -6.02 5.08 16.39
C ALA A 411 -4.73 5.03 15.57
N ALA A 412 -3.79 4.18 15.96
CA ALA A 412 -2.61 3.87 15.16
C ALA A 412 -2.95 2.71 14.21
N LEU A 413 -2.59 2.87 12.94
CA LEU A 413 -2.86 1.92 11.87
C LEU A 413 -1.54 1.38 11.31
N SER A 414 -1.38 0.07 11.33
CA SER A 414 -0.35 -0.64 10.57
C SER A 414 -0.93 -1.77 9.74
N ASP A 415 -0.18 -2.16 8.70
CA ASP A 415 -0.51 -3.32 7.88
C ASP A 415 -0.12 -4.64 8.57
N ARG A 416 -0.37 -5.75 7.90
CA ARG A 416 -0.09 -7.11 8.41
C ARG A 416 1.38 -7.36 8.75
N PHE A 417 2.31 -6.61 8.17
CA PHE A 417 3.76 -6.71 8.43
C PHE A 417 4.23 -5.73 9.52
N GLY A 418 3.31 -4.98 10.11
CA GLY A 418 3.60 -3.97 11.14
C GLY A 418 4.12 -2.65 10.59
N ASN A 419 4.09 -2.44 9.26
CA ASN A 419 4.46 -1.15 8.70
C ASN A 419 3.30 -0.14 8.89
N PRO A 420 3.58 1.12 9.25
CA PRO A 420 2.55 2.16 9.33
C PRO A 420 1.82 2.33 8.00
N VAL A 421 0.49 2.52 8.06
CA VAL A 421 -0.32 2.78 6.87
C VAL A 421 0.05 4.16 6.30
N GLY A 422 0.64 4.17 5.10
CA GLY A 422 1.22 5.38 4.52
C GLY A 422 0.25 6.29 3.78
N LEU A 423 -1.04 5.96 3.75
CA LEU A 423 -2.09 6.79 3.14
C LEU A 423 -3.06 7.31 4.18
N ALA A 424 -3.62 8.48 3.88
CA ALA A 424 -4.71 9.04 4.65
C ALA A 424 -5.88 8.07 4.63
N THR A 425 -6.18 7.48 5.78
CA THR A 425 -7.20 6.46 5.96
C THR A 425 -8.18 6.95 7.00
N THR A 426 -9.46 7.01 6.64
CA THR A 426 -10.51 7.54 7.49
C THR A 426 -10.85 6.58 8.62
N VAL A 427 -10.73 7.06 9.86
CA VAL A 427 -11.16 6.35 11.07
C VAL A 427 -12.46 6.99 11.58
N GLN A 428 -13.50 6.17 11.70
CA GLN A 428 -14.76 6.53 12.31
C GLN A 428 -14.73 6.19 13.80
N TRP A 429 -15.45 6.96 14.60
CA TRP A 429 -15.39 6.91 16.07
C TRP A 429 -16.81 7.04 16.61
N TYR A 430 -17.19 6.11 17.49
CA TYR A 430 -18.53 6.05 18.05
C TYR A 430 -18.43 5.88 19.56
N PRO A 431 -18.78 6.91 20.34
CA PRO A 431 -18.85 6.80 21.78
C PRO A 431 -20.28 6.47 22.21
N GLU A 432 -20.40 5.65 23.24
CA GLU A 432 -21.65 5.40 23.95
C GLU A 432 -22.21 6.68 24.59
N ALA A 433 -21.33 7.42 25.27
CA ALA A 433 -21.62 8.66 25.97
C ALA A 433 -20.53 9.72 25.73
N GLY A 434 -20.85 10.98 26.01
CA GLY A 434 -20.03 12.13 25.67
C GLY A 434 -20.16 12.49 24.18
N LYS A 435 -19.09 13.06 23.64
CA LYS A 435 -18.98 13.49 22.24
C LYS A 435 -17.55 13.29 21.76
N ILE A 436 -17.37 12.73 20.57
CA ILE A 436 -16.05 12.60 19.93
C ILE A 436 -16.10 13.22 18.54
N ASN A 437 -14.99 13.83 18.11
CA ASN A 437 -14.90 14.33 16.74
C ASN A 437 -14.72 13.14 15.78
N SER A 438 -15.59 13.03 14.78
CA SER A 438 -15.58 11.92 13.85
C SER A 438 -16.23 12.32 12.51
N PRO A 439 -15.74 11.84 11.36
CA PRO A 439 -14.55 11.00 11.17
C PRO A 439 -13.23 11.81 11.25
N VAL A 440 -12.10 11.10 11.37
CA VAL A 440 -10.74 11.69 11.33
C VAL A 440 -9.83 10.83 10.47
N ASP A 441 -9.06 11.45 9.56
CA ASP A 441 -8.09 10.75 8.73
C ASP A 441 -6.77 10.52 9.48
N SER A 442 -6.16 9.36 9.23
CA SER A 442 -4.79 9.09 9.63
C SER A 442 -3.80 9.96 8.86
N LYS A 443 -2.64 10.23 9.46
CA LYS A 443 -1.61 11.00 8.77
C LYS A 443 -0.92 10.13 7.70
N PRO A 444 -0.86 10.57 6.42
CA PRO A 444 -0.15 9.85 5.39
C PRO A 444 1.38 9.95 5.58
N GLN A 445 2.12 9.06 4.93
CA GLN A 445 3.57 9.14 4.85
C GLN A 445 3.96 10.34 3.98
N THR A 446 4.75 11.25 4.55
CA THR A 446 5.34 12.39 3.83
C THR A 446 6.86 12.31 3.90
N GLY A 447 7.52 12.04 2.78
CA GLY A 447 8.99 11.98 2.68
C GLY A 447 9.55 10.58 2.51
N SER A 448 10.87 10.45 2.73
CA SER A 448 11.65 9.23 2.44
C SER A 448 11.48 8.08 3.43
N ALA A 449 10.94 8.35 4.61
CA ALA A 449 10.65 7.37 5.65
C ALA A 449 9.38 7.76 6.41
N PRO A 450 8.64 6.80 7.02
CA PRO A 450 7.53 7.09 7.91
C PRO A 450 7.97 7.97 9.09
N SER A 451 7.20 9.00 9.39
CA SER A 451 7.30 9.73 10.66
C SER A 451 6.64 8.92 11.78
N ALA A 452 6.93 9.27 13.04
CA ALA A 452 6.35 8.60 14.21
C ALA A 452 4.81 8.65 14.26
N ASP A 453 4.19 9.60 13.57
CA ASP A 453 2.74 9.78 13.48
C ASP A 453 2.16 9.32 12.13
N THR A 454 2.95 8.73 11.23
CA THR A 454 2.42 8.11 10.01
C THR A 454 1.46 6.98 10.40
N GLY A 455 0.30 6.91 9.73
CA GLY A 455 -0.75 5.94 10.04
C GLY A 455 -1.53 6.24 11.33
N VAL A 456 -1.31 7.37 12.00
CA VAL A 456 -2.01 7.71 13.25
C VAL A 456 -3.15 8.72 12.98
N ALA A 457 -4.37 8.38 13.40
CA ALA A 457 -5.52 9.28 13.43
C ALA A 457 -5.75 9.74 14.88
N THR A 458 -5.70 11.05 15.13
CA THR A 458 -5.89 11.63 16.49
C THR A 458 -7.17 12.44 16.55
N THR A 459 -8.06 12.10 17.48
CA THR A 459 -9.31 12.82 17.76
C THR A 459 -9.39 13.29 19.20
N ILE A 460 -10.38 14.14 19.49
CA ILE A 460 -10.68 14.63 20.83
C ILE A 460 -12.02 14.07 21.27
N PHE A 461 -12.00 13.32 22.36
CA PHE A 461 -13.18 12.95 23.12
C PHE A 461 -13.49 14.03 24.15
N SER A 462 -14.77 14.34 24.34
CA SER A 462 -15.30 15.29 25.31
C SER A 462 -16.39 14.66 26.15
N THR A 463 -16.40 14.95 27.44
CA THR A 463 -17.51 14.60 28.34
C THR A 463 -18.77 15.43 28.08
N SER A 464 -18.64 16.54 27.34
CA SER A 464 -19.76 17.40 26.95
C SER A 464 -20.52 16.79 25.78
N GLY A 465 -21.52 15.96 26.08
CA GLY A 465 -22.36 15.28 25.11
C GLY A 465 -23.46 14.47 25.78
N THR A 466 -23.78 13.28 25.24
CA THR A 466 -24.73 12.36 25.87
C THR A 466 -24.24 11.99 27.27
N PHE A 467 -25.11 12.07 28.26
CA PHE A 467 -24.78 11.75 29.65
C PHE A 467 -26.06 11.35 30.39
N PRO A 468 -26.01 10.41 31.34
CA PRO A 468 -24.87 9.54 31.69
C PRO A 468 -24.66 8.40 30.67
N PRO A 469 -23.57 7.61 30.79
CA PRO A 469 -23.46 6.29 30.16
C PRO A 469 -24.60 5.36 30.60
N TYR A 470 -24.75 4.22 29.92
CA TYR A 470 -25.79 3.26 30.26
C TYR A 470 -25.46 2.59 31.60
N ALA A 471 -26.44 2.53 32.50
CA ALA A 471 -26.28 1.80 33.76
C ALA A 471 -26.43 0.30 33.50
N VAL A 472 -25.54 -0.49 34.09
CA VAL A 472 -25.37 -1.91 33.77
C VAL A 472 -25.63 -2.77 34.99
N THR A 473 -26.05 -4.02 34.77
CA THR A 473 -26.20 -4.97 35.89
C THR A 473 -24.82 -5.40 36.38
N PRO A 474 -24.55 -5.42 37.71
CA PRO A 474 -23.26 -5.82 38.23
C PRO A 474 -22.87 -7.25 37.82
N MET A 475 -21.61 -7.44 37.43
CA MET A 475 -21.04 -8.76 37.15
C MET A 475 -20.69 -9.50 38.45
N THR A 476 -20.45 -10.81 38.34
CA THR A 476 -19.98 -11.59 39.49
C THR A 476 -18.64 -11.07 40.00
N GLY A 477 -18.57 -10.72 41.28
CA GLY A 477 -17.36 -10.15 41.91
C GLY A 477 -17.23 -8.64 41.75
N GLU A 478 -18.13 -7.99 41.03
CA GLU A 478 -18.16 -6.53 40.92
C GLU A 478 -18.69 -5.87 42.19
N LEU A 479 -17.96 -4.86 42.67
CA LEU A 479 -18.38 -4.05 43.79
C LEU A 479 -19.58 -3.20 43.39
N HIS A 480 -20.64 -3.27 44.20
CA HIS A 480 -21.84 -2.51 43.97
C HIS A 480 -22.55 -2.19 45.30
N VAL A 481 -23.35 -1.14 45.26
CA VAL A 481 -24.42 -0.89 46.23
C VAL A 481 -25.75 -1.12 45.53
N GLY A 482 -26.65 -1.82 46.22
CA GLY A 482 -27.99 -2.07 45.71
C GLY A 482 -28.79 -0.78 45.55
N ALA A 483 -29.90 -0.88 44.82
CA ALA A 483 -30.82 0.24 44.60
C ALA A 483 -31.22 0.94 45.91
N ASP A 484 -31.19 2.27 45.89
CA ASP A 484 -31.62 3.13 46.98
C ASP A 484 -32.68 4.15 46.48
N LEU A 485 -33.09 5.10 47.33
CA LEU A 485 -34.11 6.09 46.97
C LEU A 485 -33.60 7.15 45.97
N ASP A 486 -32.29 7.39 45.96
CA ASP A 486 -31.63 8.38 45.11
C ASP A 486 -31.15 7.75 43.79
N ASP A 487 -30.87 6.44 43.79
CA ASP A 487 -30.54 5.61 42.63
C ASP A 487 -31.29 4.26 42.63
N PRO A 488 -32.46 4.19 41.98
CA PRO A 488 -33.28 2.97 41.92
C PRO A 488 -32.64 1.81 41.14
N GLN A 489 -31.53 2.02 40.42
CA GLN A 489 -30.82 0.97 39.67
C GLN A 489 -29.63 0.42 40.47
N GLY A 490 -29.24 1.11 41.55
CA GLY A 490 -28.02 0.83 42.28
C GLY A 490 -26.80 1.37 41.53
N ARG A 491 -25.62 1.25 42.16
CA ARG A 491 -24.38 1.78 41.60
C ARG A 491 -23.30 0.72 41.61
N ASN A 492 -22.61 0.58 40.48
CA ASN A 492 -21.43 -0.25 40.31
C ASN A 492 -20.37 0.48 39.46
N ALA A 493 -19.19 -0.11 39.36
CA ALA A 493 -18.05 0.55 38.72
C ALA A 493 -18.25 0.79 37.22
N ARG A 494 -18.98 -0.07 36.52
CA ARG A 494 -19.19 0.04 35.08
C ARG A 494 -20.33 0.97 34.67
N ASP A 495 -21.22 1.40 35.57
CA ASP A 495 -22.29 2.37 35.25
C ASP A 495 -21.74 3.71 34.71
N MET A 496 -20.47 4.00 34.98
CA MET A 496 -19.77 5.19 34.52
C MET A 496 -18.62 4.86 33.56
N ALA A 497 -18.55 3.63 33.07
CA ALA A 497 -17.68 3.27 31.96
C ALA A 497 -18.34 3.73 30.64
N VAL A 498 -17.53 4.29 29.75
CA VAL A 498 -17.97 4.73 28.43
C VAL A 498 -17.24 3.90 27.40
N THR A 499 -17.99 3.10 26.63
CA THR A 499 -17.43 2.39 25.48
C THR A 499 -17.24 3.35 24.31
N VAL A 500 -16.03 3.39 23.76
CA VAL A 500 -15.71 4.13 22.53
C VAL A 500 -15.10 3.17 21.54
N ILE A 501 -15.68 3.04 20.35
CA ILE A 501 -15.08 2.24 19.27
C ILE A 501 -14.42 3.12 18.22
N ALA A 502 -13.29 2.66 17.69
CA ALA A 502 -12.71 3.16 16.45
C ALA A 502 -12.90 2.11 15.35
N VAL A 503 -13.34 2.54 14.18
CA VAL A 503 -13.70 1.69 13.03
C VAL A 503 -12.98 2.18 11.79
N VAL A 504 -12.38 1.27 11.04
CA VAL A 504 -11.65 1.58 9.81
C VAL A 504 -11.76 0.41 8.81
N GLY A 505 -11.75 0.71 7.52
CA GLY A 505 -11.66 -0.32 6.49
C GLY A 505 -10.28 -0.99 6.52
N GLY A 506 -10.24 -2.31 6.47
CA GLY A 506 -9.00 -3.08 6.60
C GLY A 506 -9.20 -4.56 6.34
N GLU A 507 -8.30 -5.37 6.87
CA GLU A 507 -8.38 -6.83 6.82
C GLU A 507 -8.30 -7.44 8.21
N GLU A 508 -8.93 -8.59 8.35
CA GLU A 508 -8.81 -9.40 9.56
C GLU A 508 -7.39 -9.88 9.82
N ASP A 509 -7.09 -10.15 11.08
CA ASP A 509 -5.77 -10.61 11.48
C ASP A 509 -5.61 -12.08 11.16
N PHE A 510 -4.39 -12.49 10.78
CA PHE A 510 -4.02 -13.90 10.68
C PHE A 510 -2.60 -14.15 11.12
N TYR A 511 -2.35 -15.38 11.54
CA TYR A 511 -1.06 -15.84 12.02
C TYR A 511 -0.37 -16.62 10.89
N ASP A 512 0.34 -15.89 10.03
CA ASP A 512 1.15 -16.44 8.94
C ASP A 512 2.09 -17.56 9.45
N GLY A 513 2.12 -18.69 8.75
CA GLY A 513 2.90 -19.87 9.11
C GLY A 513 2.31 -20.73 10.23
N SER A 514 1.12 -20.41 10.75
CA SER A 514 0.47 -21.24 11.78
C SER A 514 -0.22 -22.49 11.22
N GLY A 515 -0.40 -22.56 9.90
CA GLY A 515 -1.01 -23.67 9.17
C GLY A 515 -0.19 -24.96 9.24
N THR A 516 -0.78 -26.09 8.83
CA THR A 516 -0.13 -27.42 8.86
C THR A 516 1.17 -27.48 8.03
N ASN A 517 1.33 -26.60 7.04
CA ASN A 517 2.51 -26.54 6.17
C ASN A 517 3.58 -25.54 6.62
N GLY A 518 3.30 -24.69 7.63
CA GLY A 518 4.26 -23.71 8.16
C GLY A 518 4.77 -22.69 7.15
N ILE A 519 4.01 -22.39 6.10
CA ILE A 519 4.43 -21.48 5.03
C ILE A 519 4.32 -20.05 5.54
N LEU A 520 5.41 -19.29 5.45
CA LEU A 520 5.45 -17.86 5.79
C LEU A 520 5.50 -17.05 4.50
N ASN A 521 4.34 -16.67 3.97
CA ASN A 521 4.22 -15.98 2.68
C ASN A 521 3.48 -14.63 2.79
N GLY A 522 3.12 -14.20 3.99
CA GLY A 522 2.40 -12.96 4.24
C GLY A 522 0.97 -12.96 3.67
N LYS A 523 0.38 -14.13 3.39
CA LYS A 523 -0.99 -14.32 2.89
C LYS A 523 -1.67 -15.32 3.81
N TRP A 524 -2.97 -15.12 4.04
CA TRP A 524 -3.74 -16.11 4.76
C TRP A 524 -3.86 -17.36 3.90
N ASP A 525 -3.37 -18.48 4.41
CA ASP A 525 -3.50 -19.79 3.80
C ASP A 525 -4.57 -20.64 4.52
N PRO A 526 -5.32 -21.50 3.81
CA PRO A 526 -6.29 -22.39 4.44
C PRO A 526 -5.68 -23.25 5.56
N GLY A 527 -6.29 -23.15 6.74
CA GLY A 527 -5.84 -23.85 7.95
C GLY A 527 -4.93 -23.02 8.84
N GLU A 528 -4.56 -21.80 8.46
CA GLU A 528 -3.96 -20.83 9.38
C GLU A 528 -4.98 -20.28 10.37
N TRP A 529 -4.47 -19.89 11.54
CA TRP A 529 -5.25 -19.17 12.54
C TRP A 529 -5.52 -17.74 12.07
N PHE A 530 -6.73 -17.26 12.33
CA PHE A 530 -7.14 -15.89 12.07
C PHE A 530 -8.09 -15.35 13.15
N VAL A 531 -8.22 -14.03 13.22
CA VAL A 531 -9.16 -13.34 14.11
C VAL A 531 -10.36 -12.91 13.29
N ASP A 532 -11.47 -13.58 13.53
CA ASP A 532 -12.78 -13.31 12.94
C ASP A 532 -13.50 -12.22 13.74
N LEU A 533 -13.88 -11.16 13.05
CA LEU A 533 -14.54 -10.00 13.60
C LEU A 533 -16.01 -10.00 13.19
N GLY A 534 -16.89 -9.78 14.16
CA GLY A 534 -18.26 -9.39 13.88
C GLY A 534 -18.35 -7.92 13.50
N GLU A 535 -19.56 -7.48 13.21
CA GLU A 535 -19.82 -6.08 12.90
C GLU A 535 -19.47 -5.14 14.06
N PRO A 536 -19.01 -3.90 13.78
CA PRO A 536 -18.68 -2.94 14.83
C PRO A 536 -19.85 -2.68 15.76
N LEU A 537 -19.61 -2.87 17.07
CA LEU A 537 -20.61 -2.79 18.13
C LEU A 537 -20.15 -1.84 19.23
N VAL A 538 -20.99 -0.87 19.59
CA VAL A 538 -20.89 -0.18 20.88
C VAL A 538 -21.66 -1.01 21.90
N ASP A 539 -20.93 -1.92 22.55
CA ASP A 539 -21.40 -2.78 23.64
C ASP A 539 -21.58 -1.90 24.88
N ARG A 540 -22.83 -1.55 25.19
CA ARG A 540 -23.19 -0.60 26.26
C ARG A 540 -23.36 -1.28 27.61
N ASN A 541 -23.54 -2.60 27.61
CA ASN A 541 -23.70 -3.37 28.84
C ASN A 541 -22.47 -4.23 29.20
N ASP A 542 -21.43 -4.14 28.37
CA ASP A 542 -20.14 -4.82 28.47
C ASP A 542 -20.23 -6.35 28.47
N ASN A 543 -21.30 -6.93 27.92
CA ASN A 543 -21.53 -8.37 27.99
C ASN A 543 -20.90 -9.15 26.83
N GLY A 544 -20.30 -8.47 25.86
CA GLY A 544 -19.64 -9.04 24.69
C GLY A 544 -20.61 -9.60 23.64
N LYS A 545 -21.88 -9.18 23.66
CA LYS A 545 -22.93 -9.57 22.71
C LYS A 545 -23.72 -8.33 22.29
N TRP A 546 -24.29 -8.36 21.11
CA TRP A 546 -25.27 -7.36 20.73
C TRP A 546 -26.61 -7.63 21.41
N ASP A 547 -27.16 -6.59 22.03
CA ASP A 547 -28.51 -6.57 22.60
C ASP A 547 -29.43 -5.57 21.89
N PRO A 548 -30.76 -5.81 21.90
CA PRO A 548 -31.72 -4.87 21.33
C PRO A 548 -31.57 -3.45 21.92
N GLY A 549 -31.29 -2.48 21.04
CA GLY A 549 -31.12 -1.06 21.40
C GLY A 549 -29.67 -0.58 21.44
N GLU A 550 -28.71 -1.51 21.28
CA GLU A 550 -27.30 -1.17 21.11
C GLU A 550 -26.99 -0.70 19.70
N PHE A 551 -26.01 0.20 19.60
CA PHE A 551 -25.58 0.75 18.33
C PHE A 551 -24.59 -0.21 17.67
N PHE A 552 -24.83 -0.51 16.40
CA PHE A 552 -23.88 -1.22 15.56
C PHE A 552 -23.80 -0.58 14.18
N ILE A 553 -22.75 -0.92 13.44
CA ILE A 553 -22.59 -0.54 12.05
C ILE A 553 -22.90 -1.77 11.19
N ASP A 554 -23.97 -1.67 10.41
CA ASP A 554 -24.36 -2.68 9.42
C ASP A 554 -23.43 -2.60 8.20
N THR A 555 -22.71 -3.68 7.97
CA THR A 555 -21.65 -3.86 6.99
C THR A 555 -21.98 -4.94 5.98
N GLU A 556 -21.45 -4.79 4.77
CA GLU A 556 -21.54 -5.85 3.77
C GLU A 556 -20.54 -6.94 4.16
N ARG A 557 -21.04 -8.14 4.49
CA ARG A 557 -20.20 -9.28 4.87
C ARG A 557 -20.38 -10.46 3.92
N ILE A 558 -19.28 -11.18 3.70
CA ILE A 558 -19.26 -12.39 2.90
C ILE A 558 -19.88 -13.52 3.73
N ASP A 559 -20.83 -14.26 3.13
CA ASP A 559 -21.31 -15.52 3.68
C ASP A 559 -20.35 -16.65 3.31
N CYS A 560 -19.65 -17.18 4.29
CA CYS A 560 -18.74 -18.30 4.14
C CYS A 560 -19.38 -19.59 3.61
N ALA A 561 -20.65 -19.82 3.96
CA ALA A 561 -21.40 -20.97 3.49
C ALA A 561 -21.85 -20.79 2.03
N ASN A 562 -21.94 -19.55 1.56
CA ASN A 562 -22.27 -19.21 0.19
C ASN A 562 -21.47 -17.99 -0.31
N PRO A 563 -20.18 -18.16 -0.66
CA PRO A 563 -19.30 -17.05 -1.03
C PRO A 563 -19.73 -16.30 -2.30
N SER A 564 -20.65 -16.90 -3.08
CA SER A 564 -21.23 -16.32 -4.28
C SER A 564 -22.49 -15.48 -4.01
N ALA A 565 -23.01 -15.50 -2.78
CA ALA A 565 -24.08 -14.61 -2.39
C ALA A 565 -23.56 -13.16 -2.34
N PRO A 566 -24.34 -12.17 -2.79
CA PRO A 566 -23.95 -10.78 -2.64
C PRO A 566 -23.81 -10.47 -1.15
N ALA A 567 -22.69 -9.84 -0.77
CA ALA A 567 -22.53 -9.30 0.57
C ALA A 567 -23.53 -8.14 0.74
N THR A 568 -24.61 -8.37 1.48
CA THR A 568 -25.68 -7.37 1.66
C THR A 568 -25.86 -7.04 3.12
N LYS A 569 -26.02 -5.74 3.38
CA LYS A 569 -26.54 -5.21 4.64
C LYS A 569 -27.94 -5.74 4.90
N ASN A 570 -28.20 -6.20 6.11
CA ASN A 570 -29.46 -6.86 6.46
C ASN A 570 -30.25 -6.15 7.59
N GLY A 571 -29.70 -5.07 8.16
CA GLY A 571 -30.30 -4.31 9.25
C GLY A 571 -30.29 -5.01 10.60
N VAL A 572 -29.52 -6.09 10.75
CA VAL A 572 -29.35 -6.89 11.97
C VAL A 572 -27.87 -6.99 12.28
N TRP A 573 -27.49 -6.99 13.56
CA TRP A 573 -26.09 -7.18 13.91
C TRP A 573 -25.65 -8.61 13.59
N ASP A 574 -24.59 -8.73 12.79
CA ASP A 574 -23.97 -10.01 12.47
C ASP A 574 -22.68 -10.25 13.26
N GLY A 575 -22.60 -11.44 13.86
CA GLY A 575 -21.40 -11.88 14.54
C GLY A 575 -20.25 -12.28 13.60
N PRO A 576 -19.14 -12.78 14.17
CA PRO A 576 -18.04 -13.40 13.43
C PRO A 576 -18.55 -14.49 12.45
N ASN A 577 -18.18 -14.42 11.16
CA ASN A 577 -18.81 -15.19 10.06
C ASN A 577 -18.15 -16.56 9.81
N GLY A 578 -17.00 -16.81 10.41
CA GLY A 578 -16.22 -18.05 10.26
C GLY A 578 -15.23 -18.05 9.09
N CYS A 579 -15.00 -16.93 8.41
CA CYS A 579 -13.98 -16.77 7.36
C CYS A 579 -13.00 -15.68 7.71
N TRP A 580 -11.81 -15.76 7.11
CA TRP A 580 -10.92 -14.63 7.07
C TRP A 580 -11.39 -13.64 6.00
N ASP A 581 -11.77 -12.44 6.42
CA ASP A 581 -12.21 -11.37 5.53
C ASP A 581 -11.03 -10.48 5.11
N SER A 582 -10.67 -10.55 3.83
CA SER A 582 -9.60 -9.70 3.29
C SER A 582 -10.01 -8.22 3.17
N ASN A 583 -11.30 -7.90 3.09
CA ASN A 583 -11.76 -6.52 3.01
C ASN A 583 -13.02 -6.39 3.86
N THR A 584 -12.86 -5.81 5.05
CA THR A 584 -13.93 -5.65 6.03
C THR A 584 -13.73 -4.38 6.86
N GLN A 585 -14.67 -4.10 7.77
CA GLN A 585 -14.47 -3.09 8.81
C GLN A 585 -13.79 -3.72 10.02
N ILE A 586 -12.53 -3.34 10.25
CA ILE A 586 -11.84 -3.68 11.49
C ILE A 586 -12.15 -2.64 12.55
N TRP A 587 -12.25 -3.06 13.80
CA TRP A 587 -12.63 -2.16 14.88
C TRP A 587 -12.05 -2.56 16.24
N ARG A 588 -11.95 -1.56 17.12
CA ARG A 588 -11.44 -1.73 18.48
C ARG A 588 -12.21 -0.86 19.48
N PRO A 589 -12.66 -1.44 20.61
CA PRO A 589 -13.15 -0.67 21.73
C PRO A 589 -12.00 -0.14 22.59
N ILE A 590 -12.25 1.01 23.21
CA ILE A 590 -11.51 1.54 24.34
C ILE A 590 -12.52 2.11 25.34
N HIS A 591 -12.26 1.95 26.63
CA HIS A 591 -13.14 2.45 27.67
C HIS A 591 -12.57 3.69 28.36
N ILE A 592 -13.44 4.66 28.65
CA ILE A 592 -13.15 5.85 29.47
C ILE A 592 -14.09 5.81 30.66
N VAL A 593 -13.59 5.98 31.89
CA VAL A 593 -14.42 6.04 33.09
C VAL A 593 -14.67 7.48 33.54
N TYR A 594 -15.92 7.79 33.88
CA TYR A 594 -16.34 9.03 34.50
C TYR A 594 -16.34 8.89 36.01
N THR A 595 -15.58 9.75 36.70
CA THR A 595 -15.38 9.60 38.15
C THR A 595 -15.80 10.82 38.91
N GLY A 596 -16.18 10.57 40.17
CA GLY A 596 -16.75 11.53 41.09
C GLY A 596 -15.82 11.99 42.18
N PRO A 597 -16.31 12.93 43.01
CA PRO A 597 -15.67 13.23 44.28
C PRO A 597 -15.70 11.96 45.15
N LEU A 598 -14.96 12.00 46.26
CA LEU A 598 -15.01 10.93 47.22
C LEU A 598 -16.42 10.69 47.72
N SER A 599 -16.75 9.41 47.87
CA SER A 599 -18.00 9.03 48.51
C SER A 599 -18.02 9.49 49.96
N LEU A 600 -19.17 10.03 50.37
CA LEU A 600 -19.47 10.31 51.77
C LEU A 600 -19.92 9.05 52.53
N ASP A 601 -20.29 7.99 51.81
CA ASP A 601 -20.60 6.69 52.39
C ASP A 601 -19.30 5.92 52.71
N THR A 602 -18.67 6.35 53.81
CA THR A 602 -17.44 5.73 54.30
C THR A 602 -17.62 4.28 54.74
N ALA A 603 -18.84 3.78 54.93
CA ALA A 603 -19.06 2.38 55.31
C ALA A 603 -18.78 1.43 54.14
N ASN A 604 -19.16 1.83 52.91
CA ASN A 604 -19.00 1.02 51.71
C ASN A 604 -17.76 1.41 50.88
N HIS A 605 -17.34 2.68 50.93
CA HIS A 605 -16.35 3.21 50.00
C HIS A 605 -14.98 3.53 50.62
N LEU A 606 -14.85 3.44 51.94
CA LEU A 606 -13.58 3.58 52.65
C LEU A 606 -13.23 2.27 53.36
N TRP A 607 -12.06 1.74 53.06
CA TRP A 607 -11.50 0.61 53.79
C TRP A 607 -10.23 1.02 54.54
N LEU A 608 -10.24 0.82 55.86
CA LEU A 608 -9.08 0.89 56.74
C LEU A 608 -9.01 -0.41 57.55
N PRO A 609 -7.80 -0.91 57.87
CA PRO A 609 -7.63 -2.05 58.76
C PRO A 609 -8.34 -1.80 60.09
N ALA A 610 -8.96 -2.84 60.64
CA ALA A 610 -9.42 -2.78 62.02
C ALA A 610 -8.20 -2.66 62.96
N SER A 611 -8.40 -2.05 64.14
CA SER A 611 -7.46 -1.94 65.30
C SER A 611 -6.71 -0.61 65.57
N PRO A 612 -7.28 0.60 65.38
CA PRO A 612 -6.78 1.77 66.11
C PRO A 612 -7.09 1.66 67.63
N PRO A 613 -6.22 2.18 68.54
CA PRO A 613 -5.01 2.94 68.23
C PRO A 613 -3.83 2.05 67.79
N TYR A 614 -3.14 2.46 66.73
CA TYR A 614 -1.95 1.76 66.23
C TYR A 614 -0.73 2.06 67.10
N ALA A 615 -0.08 1.03 67.66
CA ALA A 615 1.15 1.20 68.44
C ALA A 615 2.38 1.29 67.54
N VAL A 616 3.18 2.35 67.70
CA VAL A 616 4.38 2.63 66.90
C VAL A 616 5.59 2.74 67.82
N GLY A 617 6.45 1.71 67.81
CA GLY A 617 7.67 1.69 68.62
C GLY A 617 8.78 2.60 68.09
N VAL A 618 9.81 2.81 68.92
CA VAL A 618 11.03 3.57 68.56
C VAL A 618 11.71 2.93 67.35
N ASN A 619 12.08 3.74 66.34
CA ASN A 619 12.65 3.28 65.07
C ASN A 619 11.81 2.23 64.30
N GLN A 620 10.50 2.14 64.56
CA GLN A 620 9.59 1.26 63.82
C GLN A 620 8.79 2.01 62.77
N THR A 621 8.43 1.32 61.69
CA THR A 621 7.45 1.81 60.70
C THR A 621 6.26 0.86 60.71
N VAL A 622 5.06 1.41 60.92
CA VAL A 622 3.79 0.67 60.86
C VAL A 622 3.03 1.11 59.61
N PRO A 623 2.95 0.25 58.57
CA PRO A 623 2.20 0.55 57.35
C PRO A 623 0.70 0.24 57.54
N ILE A 624 -0.15 1.23 57.24
CA ILE A 624 -1.61 1.11 57.26
C ILE A 624 -2.10 1.25 55.82
N ARG A 625 -2.52 0.14 55.21
CA ARG A 625 -3.14 0.16 53.88
C ARG A 625 -4.53 0.77 53.96
N PHE A 626 -4.96 1.50 52.96
CA PHE A 626 -6.33 1.98 52.86
C PHE A 626 -6.81 1.95 51.42
N ASN A 627 -8.14 1.91 51.22
CA ASN A 627 -8.76 2.12 49.91
C ASN A 627 -9.88 3.16 50.02
N TRP A 628 -10.03 3.99 49.01
CA TRP A 628 -11.06 5.02 48.97
C TRP A 628 -11.52 5.33 47.55
N SER A 629 -12.83 5.24 47.32
CA SER A 629 -13.47 5.40 46.01
C SER A 629 -14.48 6.55 45.96
N ASP A 630 -14.95 6.86 44.74
CA ASP A 630 -16.19 7.61 44.54
C ASP A 630 -17.42 6.71 44.77
N ASP A 631 -18.61 7.28 44.61
CA ASP A 631 -19.90 6.59 44.79
C ASP A 631 -20.13 5.39 43.84
N TYR A 632 -19.29 5.23 42.81
CA TYR A 632 -19.35 4.12 41.87
C TYR A 632 -18.18 3.14 42.07
N PHE A 633 -17.49 3.18 43.21
CA PHE A 633 -16.32 2.32 43.47
C PHE A 633 -15.11 2.59 42.54
N ASN A 634 -15.15 3.65 41.75
CA ASN A 634 -14.09 4.02 40.83
C ASN A 634 -13.01 4.87 41.50
N ARG A 635 -11.84 4.92 40.85
CA ARG A 635 -10.73 5.77 41.30
C ARG A 635 -11.05 7.23 41.02
N MET A 636 -10.81 8.11 41.99
CA MET A 636 -10.85 9.56 41.75
C MET A 636 -9.94 9.97 40.57
N SER A 637 -10.43 10.85 39.69
CA SER A 637 -9.64 11.35 38.56
C SER A 637 -8.31 11.99 38.98
N SER A 638 -7.29 11.79 38.13
CA SER A 638 -5.96 12.42 38.23
C SER A 638 -5.99 13.95 38.17
N ASP A 639 -7.10 14.53 37.70
CA ASP A 639 -7.25 15.97 37.48
C ASP A 639 -7.37 16.80 38.77
N GLY A 640 -7.28 16.18 39.96
CA GLY A 640 -7.30 16.98 41.19
C GLY A 640 -7.19 16.30 42.56
N ALA A 641 -6.88 15.01 42.72
CA ALA A 641 -6.84 14.40 44.06
C ALA A 641 -5.43 13.97 44.49
N GLY A 642 -4.80 14.74 45.38
CA GLY A 642 -3.70 14.25 46.20
C GLY A 642 -4.24 13.81 47.56
N LEU A 643 -3.80 12.68 48.10
CA LEU A 643 -4.16 12.31 49.48
C LEU A 643 -3.19 12.99 50.45
N VAL A 644 -3.73 13.61 51.49
CA VAL A 644 -2.97 14.31 52.52
C VAL A 644 -3.18 13.60 53.83
N VAL A 645 -2.08 13.39 54.55
CA VAL A 645 -2.09 12.87 55.91
C VAL A 645 -1.47 13.90 56.86
N LYS A 646 -2.15 14.18 57.96
CA LYS A 646 -1.66 15.06 59.04
C LYS A 646 -1.65 14.28 60.36
N LYS A 647 -0.74 14.65 61.26
CA LYS A 647 -0.59 14.02 62.58
C LYS A 647 -0.56 15.08 63.66
N SER A 648 -1.28 14.86 64.75
CA SER A 648 -1.17 15.66 65.98
C SER A 648 -0.03 15.17 66.90
N GLY A 649 0.49 16.03 67.78
CA GLY A 649 1.57 15.70 68.72
C GLY A 649 2.98 15.69 68.11
N SER A 650 4.01 15.67 68.96
CA SER A 650 5.40 15.92 68.56
C SER A 650 6.27 14.67 68.34
N ARG A 651 5.79 13.47 68.69
CA ARG A 651 6.54 12.21 68.51
C ARG A 651 6.27 11.52 67.18
N GLY A 652 7.33 10.98 66.58
CA GLY A 652 7.27 10.26 65.30
C GLY A 652 6.88 11.15 64.12
N SER A 653 6.70 10.55 62.96
CA SER A 653 6.21 11.19 61.74
C SER A 653 5.19 10.32 61.01
N VAL A 654 4.47 10.92 60.08
CA VAL A 654 3.55 10.21 59.19
C VAL A 654 3.86 10.62 57.75
N ASN A 655 3.78 9.67 56.84
CA ASN A 655 3.77 9.94 55.41
C ASN A 655 2.74 9.03 54.73
N ILE A 656 2.33 9.44 53.53
CA ILE A 656 1.41 8.67 52.70
C ILE A 656 2.12 8.34 51.40
N GLN A 657 2.00 7.09 51.00
CA GLN A 657 2.44 6.58 49.72
C GLN A 657 1.19 6.10 48.98
N SER A 658 0.77 6.85 47.96
CA SER A 658 -0.27 6.36 47.04
C SER A 658 0.30 5.21 46.22
N ASP A 659 -0.52 4.20 45.95
CA ASP A 659 -0.12 3.14 45.04
C ASP A 659 -0.10 3.68 43.61
N ALA A 660 1.10 3.80 43.03
CA ALA A 660 1.27 4.24 41.65
C ALA A 660 0.71 3.23 40.64
N ASN A 661 0.53 1.97 41.07
CA ASN A 661 0.08 0.86 40.23
C ASN A 661 -1.42 0.59 40.35
N ALA A 662 -2.18 1.42 41.08
CA ALA A 662 -3.64 1.33 41.08
C ALA A 662 -4.18 1.60 39.68
N PHE A 663 -4.89 0.61 39.13
CA PHE A 663 -5.38 0.49 37.76
C PHE A 663 -5.98 1.78 37.18
N ALA A 664 -5.93 1.91 35.85
CA ALA A 664 -6.37 3.11 35.13
C ALA A 664 -7.81 3.55 35.48
N TYR A 665 -8.68 2.59 35.81
CA TYR A 665 -10.10 2.80 36.17
C TYR A 665 -10.38 2.68 37.68
N GLY A 666 -9.69 1.76 38.37
CA GLY A 666 -9.74 1.58 39.84
C GLY A 666 -10.84 0.66 40.35
N GLY A 667 -12.04 0.69 39.76
CA GLY A 667 -13.14 -0.22 40.11
C GLY A 667 -13.13 -1.54 39.31
N PHE A 668 -12.40 -1.58 38.20
CA PHE A 668 -12.22 -2.75 37.34
C PHE A 668 -10.95 -2.62 36.50
N GLU A 669 -10.55 -3.72 35.88
CA GLU A 669 -9.56 -3.81 34.82
C GLU A 669 -10.18 -4.44 33.59
N ILE A 670 -9.67 -4.05 32.41
CA ILE A 670 -10.09 -4.61 31.14
C ILE A 670 -8.87 -5.22 30.45
N ALA A 671 -8.95 -6.51 30.15
CA ALA A 671 -8.05 -7.17 29.23
C ALA A 671 -8.72 -7.28 27.86
N TYR A 672 -8.12 -6.66 26.84
CA TYR A 672 -8.52 -6.80 25.45
C TYR A 672 -7.77 -7.98 24.84
N GLU A 673 -8.47 -9.10 24.61
CA GLU A 673 -7.86 -10.39 24.30
C GLU A 673 -8.40 -10.98 22.99
N SER A 674 -7.61 -11.85 22.36
CA SER A 674 -8.09 -12.75 21.31
C SER A 674 -8.27 -14.14 21.91
N ARG A 675 -9.47 -14.70 21.75
CA ARG A 675 -9.87 -16.00 22.32
C ARG A 675 -10.29 -16.96 21.23
N GLU A 676 -9.94 -18.23 21.38
CA GLU A 676 -10.47 -19.29 20.51
C GLU A 676 -12.00 -19.30 20.63
N ALA A 677 -12.72 -19.50 19.53
CA ALA A 677 -14.18 -19.45 19.55
C ALA A 677 -14.82 -20.57 18.75
N THR A 678 -15.68 -21.35 19.42
CA THR A 678 -16.50 -22.38 18.77
C THR A 678 -17.94 -21.88 18.62
N THR A 679 -18.48 -21.88 17.39
CA THR A 679 -19.89 -21.56 17.16
C THR A 679 -20.75 -22.70 17.69
N GLN A 680 -21.70 -22.38 18.57
CA GLN A 680 -22.71 -23.29 19.07
C GLN A 680 -23.88 -23.40 18.08
N ALA A 681 -24.72 -24.42 18.25
CA ALA A 681 -25.87 -24.65 17.36
C ALA A 681 -26.89 -23.48 17.36
N ASP A 682 -26.88 -22.65 18.40
CA ASP A 682 -27.71 -21.45 18.53
C ASP A 682 -27.05 -20.17 17.97
N GLY A 683 -25.88 -20.30 17.33
CA GLY A 683 -25.11 -19.18 16.79
C GLY A 683 -24.24 -18.45 17.81
N SER A 684 -24.35 -18.78 19.11
CA SER A 684 -23.50 -18.17 20.14
C SER A 684 -22.05 -18.68 20.06
N LEU A 685 -21.12 -17.86 20.57
CA LEU A 685 -19.71 -18.22 20.62
C LEU A 685 -19.35 -18.74 22.01
N LEU A 686 -18.85 -19.97 22.06
CA LEU A 686 -18.18 -20.49 23.25
C LEU A 686 -16.69 -20.12 23.18
N LEU A 687 -16.26 -19.28 24.12
CA LEU A 687 -14.87 -18.84 24.23
C LEU A 687 -14.00 -19.92 24.89
N GLY A 688 -12.88 -20.21 24.24
CA GLY A 688 -11.85 -21.14 24.71
C GLY A 688 -10.66 -20.42 25.34
N GLU A 689 -9.46 -20.92 25.07
CA GLU A 689 -8.21 -20.35 25.59
C GLU A 689 -7.79 -19.08 24.83
N ILE A 690 -6.76 -18.39 25.34
CA ILE A 690 -6.10 -17.30 24.61
C ILE A 690 -5.52 -17.86 23.32
N CYS A 691 -5.76 -17.16 22.21
CA CYS A 691 -5.18 -17.52 20.94
C CYS A 691 -3.65 -17.46 20.98
N ASN A 692 -3.01 -18.58 20.69
CA ASN A 692 -1.55 -18.71 20.66
C ASN A 692 -1.13 -19.39 19.35
N SER A 693 -0.28 -18.71 18.56
CA SER A 693 0.28 -19.17 17.29
C SER A 693 1.20 -20.40 17.40
N GLY A 694 1.58 -20.81 18.61
CA GLY A 694 2.40 -22.00 18.86
C GLY A 694 1.63 -23.32 18.95
N LYS A 695 0.30 -23.32 18.87
CA LYS A 695 -0.50 -24.55 18.95
C LYS A 695 -0.58 -25.26 17.60
N PRO A 696 -0.49 -26.61 17.56
CA PRO A 696 -0.79 -27.37 16.35
C PRO A 696 -2.20 -27.06 15.85
N THR A 697 -2.35 -26.93 14.54
CA THR A 697 -3.66 -26.73 13.92
C THR A 697 -4.57 -27.94 14.16
N PRO A 698 -5.84 -27.73 14.58
CA PRO A 698 -6.75 -28.84 14.83
C PRO A 698 -6.98 -29.71 13.57
N PRO A 699 -7.15 -31.03 13.70
CA PRO A 699 -7.40 -31.91 12.56
C PRO A 699 -8.60 -31.47 11.70
N GLY A 700 -8.38 -31.39 10.39
CA GLY A 700 -9.38 -30.96 9.40
C GLY A 700 -9.56 -29.44 9.28
N SER A 701 -8.63 -28.64 9.83
CA SER A 701 -8.58 -27.18 9.66
C SER A 701 -8.46 -26.75 8.19
N GLY A 702 -7.71 -27.48 7.37
CA GLY A 702 -7.60 -27.21 5.92
C GLY A 702 -8.91 -27.36 5.14
N SER A 703 -9.95 -27.97 5.74
CA SER A 703 -11.29 -28.11 5.14
C SER A 703 -12.37 -27.24 5.80
N SER A 704 -12.06 -26.52 6.88
CA SER A 704 -13.03 -25.70 7.61
C SER A 704 -12.33 -24.59 8.42
N PRO A 705 -12.41 -23.32 7.99
CA PRO A 705 -11.77 -22.19 8.68
C PRO A 705 -12.30 -21.96 10.11
N VAL A 706 -13.54 -22.36 10.41
CA VAL A 706 -14.15 -22.27 11.76
C VAL A 706 -13.33 -22.98 12.86
N LYS A 707 -12.45 -23.93 12.51
CA LYS A 707 -11.62 -24.68 13.46
C LYS A 707 -10.33 -23.96 13.86
N THR A 708 -9.93 -22.92 13.15
CA THR A 708 -8.71 -22.12 13.42
C THR A 708 -9.08 -20.66 13.57
N ARG A 709 -10.13 -20.41 14.38
CA ARG A 709 -10.72 -19.09 14.57
C ARG A 709 -10.49 -18.55 15.99
N CYS A 710 -10.10 -17.30 16.02
CA CYS A 710 -10.09 -16.42 17.18
C CYS A 710 -11.17 -15.35 17.06
N VAL A 711 -11.64 -14.82 18.19
CA VAL A 711 -12.50 -13.63 18.23
C VAL A 711 -11.98 -12.66 19.28
N ARG A 712 -12.30 -11.38 19.12
CA ARG A 712 -11.96 -10.36 20.11
C ARG A 712 -12.89 -10.44 21.31
N HIS A 713 -12.34 -10.29 22.51
CA HIS A 713 -13.08 -10.35 23.76
C HIS A 713 -12.53 -9.35 24.77
N ASN A 714 -13.43 -8.64 25.45
CA ASN A 714 -13.10 -7.76 26.56
C ASN A 714 -13.39 -8.51 27.87
N ARG A 715 -12.35 -8.86 28.63
CA ARG A 715 -12.53 -9.47 29.95
C ARG A 715 -12.39 -8.43 31.03
N PHE A 716 -13.45 -8.28 31.81
CA PHE A 716 -13.45 -7.47 33.02
C PHE A 716 -12.97 -8.29 34.21
N SER A 717 -12.09 -7.71 35.02
CA SER A 717 -11.70 -8.24 36.33
C SER A 717 -11.89 -7.18 37.39
N PHE A 718 -12.38 -7.60 38.56
CA PHE A 718 -12.78 -6.71 39.63
C PHE A 718 -11.86 -6.89 40.84
N PRO A 719 -11.31 -5.80 41.40
CA PRO A 719 -10.56 -5.87 42.64
C PRO A 719 -11.51 -6.14 43.81
N GLU A 720 -10.99 -6.77 44.87
CA GLU A 720 -11.75 -6.96 46.12
C GLU A 720 -12.18 -5.63 46.78
N LYS A 721 -11.48 -4.54 46.44
CA LYS A 721 -11.70 -3.19 46.97
C LYS A 721 -11.53 -2.17 45.85
N GLY A 722 -12.47 -1.24 45.72
CA GLY A 722 -12.46 -0.23 44.67
C GLY A 722 -11.65 1.01 45.01
N GLY A 723 -11.40 1.82 44.00
CA GLY A 723 -10.90 3.18 44.12
C GLY A 723 -9.38 3.33 44.21
N ASN A 724 -8.95 4.41 44.86
CA ASN A 724 -7.53 4.67 45.13
C ASN A 724 -7.07 3.80 46.29
N SER A 725 -5.94 3.12 46.13
CA SER A 725 -5.24 2.44 47.20
C SER A 725 -4.00 3.21 47.63
N GLY A 726 -3.62 3.08 48.90
CA GLY A 726 -2.41 3.68 49.42
C GLY A 726 -1.98 3.09 50.74
N THR A 727 -0.78 3.46 51.18
CA THR A 727 -0.24 3.09 52.49
C THR A 727 0.11 4.36 53.26
N ILE A 728 -0.46 4.49 54.46
CA ILE A 728 -0.04 5.47 55.45
C ILE A 728 1.07 4.82 56.27
N ASN A 729 2.29 5.36 56.22
CA ASN A 729 3.39 4.89 57.05
C ASN A 729 3.45 5.74 58.31
N LEU A 730 3.17 5.11 59.45
CA LEU A 730 3.44 5.71 60.76
C LEU A 730 4.88 5.37 61.16
N VAL A 731 5.73 6.38 61.35
CA VAL A 731 7.15 6.20 61.65
C VAL A 731 7.44 6.66 63.08
N GLY A 732 7.99 5.76 63.89
CA GLY A 732 8.37 6.02 65.28
C GLY A 732 9.48 7.05 65.40
N ALA A 733 9.63 7.63 66.58
CA ALA A 733 10.74 8.54 66.86
C ALA A 733 12.08 7.78 66.86
N THR A 734 13.18 8.51 66.65
CA THR A 734 14.53 7.94 66.71
C THR A 734 15.07 7.75 68.13
N THR A 735 14.38 8.33 69.13
CA THR A 735 14.75 8.27 70.56
C THR A 735 13.56 7.85 71.41
N SER A 736 13.84 7.02 72.43
CA SER A 736 12.83 6.50 73.35
C SER A 736 12.25 7.60 74.25
N GLY A 737 10.94 7.55 74.51
CA GLY A 737 10.33 8.31 75.61
C GLY A 737 8.91 7.85 75.94
N SER A 738 8.18 8.67 76.69
CA SER A 738 6.81 8.34 77.10
C SER A 738 5.89 8.27 75.90
N ALA A 739 5.09 7.20 75.83
CA ALA A 739 4.09 6.98 74.81
C ALA A 739 3.15 8.20 74.69
N MET A 740 2.99 8.71 73.47
CA MET A 740 2.15 9.85 73.16
C MET A 740 1.05 9.43 72.18
N GLN A 741 -0.20 9.66 72.58
CA GLN A 741 -1.35 9.46 71.70
C GLN A 741 -1.44 10.62 70.71
N SER A 742 -1.58 10.26 69.43
CA SER A 742 -1.70 11.16 68.29
C SER A 742 -2.97 10.83 67.51
N ILE A 743 -3.56 11.87 66.92
CA ILE A 743 -4.66 11.78 65.96
C ILE A 743 -4.04 11.87 64.56
N ILE A 744 -4.40 10.94 63.69
CA ILE A 744 -4.03 10.93 62.28
C ILE A 744 -5.26 11.35 61.48
N ASP A 745 -5.12 12.43 60.72
CA ASP A 745 -6.14 12.94 59.81
C ASP A 745 -5.77 12.52 58.39
N LEU A 746 -6.59 11.66 57.78
CA LEU A 746 -6.53 11.36 56.35
C LEU A 746 -7.60 12.21 55.64
N GLN A 747 -7.18 12.95 54.63
CA GLN A 747 -8.06 13.80 53.84
C GLN A 747 -7.61 13.76 52.37
N ALA A 748 -8.54 13.70 51.42
CA ALA A 748 -8.16 14.04 50.05
C ALA A 748 -8.11 15.55 49.89
N ASN A 749 -7.07 16.01 49.23
CA ASN A 749 -6.92 17.38 48.80
C ASN A 749 -7.37 17.46 47.35
N HIS A 750 -8.53 18.07 47.14
CA HIS A 750 -9.02 18.39 45.82
C HIS A 750 -9.66 19.77 45.78
N THR A 751 -9.60 20.42 44.63
CA THR A 751 -10.00 21.83 44.45
C THR A 751 -11.51 22.04 44.30
N PHE A 752 -12.30 20.95 44.26
CA PHE A 752 -13.68 21.00 43.76
C PHE A 752 -14.76 20.59 44.78
N SER A 753 -14.39 20.00 45.93
CA SER A 753 -15.35 19.66 46.98
C SER A 753 -14.65 19.60 48.37
N SER A 754 -15.44 19.64 49.43
CA SER A 754 -14.94 19.43 50.79
C SER A 754 -14.82 17.93 51.06
N SER A 755 -13.60 17.40 51.09
CA SER A 755 -13.37 16.02 51.54
C SER A 755 -13.68 15.86 53.02
N PRO A 756 -14.35 14.76 53.42
CA PRO A 756 -14.42 14.41 54.84
C PRO A 756 -13.00 14.15 55.37
N VAL A 757 -12.79 14.46 56.64
CA VAL A 757 -11.55 14.16 57.36
C VAL A 757 -11.76 12.87 58.12
N ILE A 758 -11.01 11.83 57.75
CA ILE A 758 -11.05 10.54 58.44
C ILE A 758 -10.01 10.58 59.55
N GLN A 759 -10.47 10.42 60.79
CA GLN A 759 -9.61 10.46 61.97
C GLN A 759 -9.44 9.06 62.56
N PHE A 760 -8.19 8.69 62.83
CA PHE A 760 -7.89 7.49 63.62
C PHE A 760 -6.72 7.76 64.57
N GLN A 761 -6.59 6.92 65.59
CA GLN A 761 -5.61 7.12 66.65
C GLN A 761 -4.36 6.26 66.43
N ALA A 762 -3.21 6.78 66.86
CA ALA A 762 -1.95 6.05 66.95
C ALA A 762 -1.20 6.46 68.22
N VAL A 763 -0.38 5.56 68.77
CA VAL A 763 0.44 5.79 69.97
C VAL A 763 1.90 5.64 69.61
N PHE A 764 2.66 6.74 69.68
CA PHE A 764 4.09 6.79 69.33
C PHE A 764 4.96 6.74 70.59
N GLN A 765 5.95 5.85 70.62
CA GLN A 765 6.96 5.74 71.69
C GLN A 765 8.18 6.62 71.41
#